data_AF-A0A7C4RKB4-F1
#
_entry.id   AF-A0A7C4RKB4-F1
#
_cell.length_a   1.000
_cell.length_b   1.000
_cell.length_c   1.000
_cell.angle_alpha   90.00
_cell.angle_beta   90.00
_cell.angle_gamma   90.00
#
_symmetry.space_group_name_H-M   'P 1'
#
loop_
_entity.id
_entity.type
_entity.pdbx_description
1 polymer ?
#
loop_
_entity_poly.entity_id
_entity_poly.type
_entity_poly.pdbx_seq_one_letter_code
_entity_poly.pdbx_strand_id
1 'polypeptide(L)'
;MKRIFLNLFPLVLLSFGVSLALPSNDITKETLYNYSYRLSAFSEPVKLNGGETSIMIEGKEVKVRLLDFTTISKKEDGSSSIKAIALLLSIQAEGEKPYYELLVLIPDGGKLTQLNPYPLGEAKVKNWHGEWEVITSPPWRERWVLNLELELPNGEIESLSLCQRGMEVVSTEESIVRKPAIYIYPKRKESVKVKLKVKGRIILSDPPYDEEWVVEASPDGRLADGRRYLFYEALLNHEPKASDRGWVVRREELSAWFDEELPKLGLIKREIEDFKEYWLKELPPAPYYVIRVIPRELLDESIRLEVEPRPESIIRVFLQFEPMDSPIKIEPYVTSKPTRGGFIVVEWGGLIKERGVKLSKNQYETGLMLLRGIRIEGKILTIKVDSGGCTDKKSIEVRARERASPLKGYHHYALSFFRKVPDRCKAFFPEGFEISYDLEKELNLKLPVIISIENPIMPVTLNQAFYDIRPVQGEVKELPEELELKEKLLKATIKAVKAEIERYKSRVPPDLDKVAWLEGELERLKRMRPEDYPLPPIKHPGYPLNPGVIMPPIVEEIEIEALPREGELIRLTKVSKSGPFYHAVGIAKDAFLKLKPGSKPPFRAKVYIVFRREYFALIPDYHVYVSEIYPKEENNP
;
A
#
# COMPACT_ATOMS: atom_id res chain seq x y z
N MET A 1 -32.41 -55.79 -15.93
CA MET A 1 -31.84 -54.65 -16.71
C MET A 1 -31.83 -53.43 -15.80
N LYS A 2 -30.77 -53.12 -15.04
CA LYS A 2 -29.56 -52.35 -15.39
C LYS A 2 -29.83 -51.01 -16.10
N ARG A 3 -29.74 -49.90 -15.34
CA ARG A 3 -28.80 -48.76 -15.51
C ARG A 3 -29.06 -47.74 -14.38
N ILE A 4 -28.28 -47.81 -13.30
CA ILE A 4 -27.11 -46.96 -12.99
C ILE A 4 -27.54 -45.52 -12.61
N PHE A 5 -27.65 -45.33 -11.29
CA PHE A 5 -27.44 -44.04 -10.62
C PHE A 5 -25.99 -43.61 -10.85
N LEU A 6 -25.76 -42.40 -11.33
CA LEU A 6 -24.47 -41.72 -11.18
C LEU A 6 -24.67 -40.50 -10.28
N ASN A 7 -24.11 -40.61 -9.08
CA ASN A 7 -23.82 -39.50 -8.20
C ASN A 7 -22.94 -38.49 -8.95
N LEU A 8 -23.45 -37.27 -9.15
CA LEU A 8 -22.60 -36.10 -9.39
C LEU A 8 -22.30 -35.49 -8.03
N PHE A 9 -21.11 -35.82 -7.53
CA PHE A 9 -20.46 -35.22 -6.37
C PHE A 9 -20.65 -33.69 -6.38
N PRO A 10 -20.94 -33.04 -5.24
CA PRO A 10 -20.47 -31.67 -5.09
C PRO A 10 -18.95 -31.77 -5.22
N LEU A 11 -18.35 -31.03 -6.14
CA LEU A 11 -16.91 -30.82 -6.12
C LEU A 11 -16.66 -30.01 -4.84
N VAL A 12 -16.46 -30.75 -3.75
CA VAL A 12 -15.87 -30.28 -2.51
C VAL A 12 -14.64 -29.51 -2.96
N LEU A 13 -14.64 -28.20 -2.73
CA LEU A 13 -13.40 -27.46 -2.57
C LEU A 13 -12.60 -28.30 -1.61
N LEU A 14 -11.58 -29.01 -2.11
CA LEU A 14 -10.62 -29.64 -1.24
C LEU A 14 -9.83 -28.49 -0.61
N SER A 15 -10.41 -27.93 0.46
CA SER A 15 -9.68 -27.34 1.56
C SER A 15 -8.76 -28.44 2.07
N PHE A 16 -7.58 -28.55 1.46
CA PHE A 16 -6.52 -29.39 1.98
C PHE A 16 -5.96 -28.69 3.21
N GLY A 17 -6.66 -28.81 4.35
CA GLY A 17 -6.02 -28.66 5.64
C GLY A 17 -4.98 -29.78 5.73
N VAL A 18 -3.70 -29.42 5.77
CA VAL A 18 -2.68 -30.39 6.15
C VAL A 18 -2.90 -30.65 7.64
N SER A 19 -3.48 -31.81 7.95
CA SER A 19 -3.71 -32.25 9.33
C SER A 19 -2.40 -32.84 9.86
N LEU A 20 -1.62 -32.04 10.59
CA LEU A 20 -0.32 -32.45 11.12
C LEU A 20 -0.46 -33.00 12.54
N ALA A 21 -0.34 -34.30 12.76
CA ALA A 21 -0.44 -34.88 14.09
C ALA A 21 0.77 -34.48 14.98
N LEU A 22 0.54 -33.71 16.05
CA LEU A 22 1.50 -33.38 17.10
C LEU A 22 0.82 -33.36 18.49
N PRO A 23 1.45 -33.91 19.54
CA PRO A 23 1.02 -33.66 20.92
C PRO A 23 1.16 -32.18 21.28
N SER A 24 0.09 -31.57 21.78
CA SER A 24 -0.08 -30.11 21.94
C SER A 24 0.78 -29.43 23.02
N ASN A 25 1.67 -30.16 23.71
CA ASN A 25 2.29 -29.66 24.94
C ASN A 25 3.77 -29.26 24.81
N ASP A 26 4.45 -29.60 23.71
CA ASP A 26 5.88 -29.27 23.48
C ASP A 26 6.11 -28.68 22.08
N ILE A 27 5.46 -27.54 21.77
CA ILE A 27 5.75 -26.79 20.53
C ILE A 27 7.02 -25.96 20.77
N THR A 28 8.13 -26.40 20.20
CA THR A 28 9.42 -25.68 20.21
C THR A 28 9.80 -25.26 18.79
N LYS A 29 10.85 -24.44 18.67
CA LYS A 29 11.36 -24.02 17.36
C LYS A 29 11.81 -25.23 16.53
N GLU A 30 12.40 -26.21 17.19
CA GLU A 30 12.94 -27.44 16.59
C GLU A 30 11.84 -28.34 16.04
N THR A 31 10.66 -28.38 16.69
CA THR A 31 9.53 -29.13 16.13
C THR A 31 9.04 -28.47 14.85
N LEU A 32 8.93 -27.14 14.81
CA LEU A 32 8.49 -26.36 13.63
C LEU A 32 9.48 -26.39 12.45
N TYR A 33 10.77 -26.61 12.70
CA TYR A 33 11.83 -26.63 11.69
C TYR A 33 11.75 -27.72 10.61
N ASN A 34 10.98 -28.78 10.85
CA ASN A 34 10.95 -29.95 9.97
C ASN A 34 9.57 -30.19 9.32
N TYR A 35 8.73 -29.15 9.28
CA TYR A 35 7.39 -29.20 8.70
C TYR A 35 7.32 -28.71 7.26
N SER A 36 6.25 -29.11 6.58
CA SER A 36 5.86 -28.57 5.29
C SER A 36 4.82 -27.46 5.46
N TYR A 37 5.11 -26.30 4.86
CA TYR A 37 4.27 -25.12 4.92
C TYR A 37 3.77 -24.75 3.53
N ARG A 38 2.52 -24.31 3.43
CA ARG A 38 2.01 -23.69 2.20
C ARG A 38 2.31 -22.19 2.28
N LEU A 39 3.01 -21.67 1.28
CA LEU A 39 3.44 -20.28 1.21
C LEU A 39 2.80 -19.61 -0.01
N SER A 40 2.56 -18.30 0.04
CA SER A 40 1.90 -17.59 -1.08
C SER A 40 2.71 -17.64 -2.38
N ALA A 41 4.03 -17.75 -2.29
CA ALA A 41 4.95 -17.79 -3.42
C ALA A 41 4.99 -19.14 -4.18
N PHE A 42 4.42 -20.22 -3.63
CA PHE A 42 4.59 -21.58 -4.16
C PHE A 42 3.24 -22.29 -4.32
N SER A 43 3.05 -22.99 -5.45
CA SER A 43 1.84 -23.78 -5.69
C SER A 43 1.77 -25.05 -4.83
N GLU A 44 2.94 -25.59 -4.47
CA GLU A 44 3.10 -26.79 -3.65
C GLU A 44 3.64 -26.46 -2.25
N PRO A 45 3.31 -27.25 -1.21
CA PRO A 45 3.88 -27.07 0.12
C PRO A 45 5.41 -27.21 0.12
N VAL A 46 6.08 -26.29 0.83
CA VAL A 46 7.53 -26.23 0.98
C VAL A 46 7.92 -26.92 2.27
N LYS A 47 8.73 -27.98 2.17
CA LYS A 47 9.30 -28.68 3.33
C LYS A 47 10.56 -27.97 3.81
N LEU A 48 10.56 -27.54 5.07
CA LEU A 48 11.76 -27.07 5.76
C LEU A 48 12.48 -28.26 6.39
N ASN A 49 13.82 -28.22 6.40
CA ASN A 49 14.64 -29.18 7.14
C ASN A 49 15.62 -28.37 7.99
N GLY A 50 15.53 -28.48 9.31
CA GLY A 50 16.32 -27.62 10.20
C GLY A 50 15.96 -26.13 10.12
N GLY A 51 14.75 -25.81 9.67
CA GLY A 51 14.22 -24.45 9.64
C GLY A 51 14.45 -23.70 8.33
N GLU A 52 15.14 -24.30 7.36
CA GLU A 52 15.35 -23.71 6.05
C GLU A 52 15.26 -24.74 4.91
N THR A 53 15.15 -24.22 3.69
CA THR A 53 15.28 -25.01 2.46
C THR A 53 15.66 -24.11 1.29
N SER A 54 16.30 -24.70 0.29
CA SER A 54 16.64 -24.04 -0.97
C SER A 54 15.89 -24.72 -2.10
N ILE A 55 15.22 -23.93 -2.93
CA ILE A 55 14.43 -24.40 -4.07
C ILE A 55 14.97 -23.74 -5.33
N MET A 56 15.25 -24.53 -6.36
CA MET A 56 15.65 -23.98 -7.66
C MET A 56 14.40 -23.62 -8.47
N ILE A 57 14.26 -22.36 -8.85
CA ILE A 57 13.18 -21.86 -9.70
C ILE A 57 13.80 -21.09 -10.86
N GLU A 58 13.57 -21.56 -12.09
CA GLU A 58 14.09 -20.95 -13.33
C GLU A 58 15.62 -20.69 -13.31
N GLY A 59 16.37 -21.57 -12.65
CA GLY A 59 17.82 -21.47 -12.55
C GLY A 59 18.33 -20.51 -11.47
N LYS A 60 17.44 -19.86 -10.70
CA LYS A 60 17.79 -19.09 -9.51
C LYS A 60 17.52 -19.88 -8.24
N GLU A 61 18.39 -19.77 -7.25
CA GLU A 61 18.17 -20.35 -5.92
C GLU A 61 17.21 -19.44 -5.12
N VAL A 62 16.13 -20.02 -4.60
CA VAL A 62 15.20 -19.35 -3.66
C VAL A 62 15.33 -20.01 -2.29
N LYS A 63 15.77 -19.24 -1.31
CA LYS A 63 15.91 -19.69 0.09
C LYS A 63 14.69 -19.32 0.88
N VAL A 64 14.12 -20.29 1.58
CA VAL A 64 13.02 -20.11 2.52
C VAL A 64 13.53 -20.44 3.92
N ARG A 65 13.32 -19.54 4.89
CA ARG A 65 13.75 -19.74 6.29
C ARG A 65 12.66 -19.37 7.29
N LEU A 66 12.46 -20.21 8.29
CA LEU A 66 11.70 -19.86 9.49
C LEU A 66 12.59 -19.00 10.41
N LEU A 67 12.24 -17.72 10.54
CA LEU A 67 13.02 -16.76 11.32
C LEU A 67 12.68 -16.84 12.80
N ASP A 68 11.38 -16.77 13.11
CA ASP A 68 10.89 -16.73 14.48
C ASP A 68 9.47 -17.28 14.59
N PHE A 69 9.04 -17.56 15.82
CA PHE A 69 7.65 -17.90 16.11
C PHE A 69 7.18 -17.38 17.46
N THR A 70 5.88 -17.18 17.59
CA THR A 70 5.24 -16.86 18.86
C THR A 70 3.97 -17.68 19.04
N THR A 71 3.54 -17.85 20.29
CA THR A 71 2.32 -18.59 20.63
C THR A 71 1.30 -17.68 21.28
N ILE A 72 0.04 -17.92 20.96
CA ILE A 72 -1.10 -17.18 21.52
C ILE A 72 -1.86 -18.15 22.40
N SER A 73 -1.82 -17.90 23.71
CA SER A 73 -2.39 -18.81 24.70
C SER A 73 -3.58 -18.20 25.41
N LYS A 74 -4.57 -19.03 25.71
CA LYS A 74 -5.68 -18.70 26.61
C LYS A 74 -5.39 -19.28 27.99
N LYS A 75 -5.54 -18.44 29.03
CA LYS A 75 -5.48 -18.87 30.43
C LYS A 75 -6.88 -19.31 30.89
N GLU A 76 -7.01 -20.53 31.38
CA GLU A 76 -8.25 -21.11 31.93
C GLU A 76 -7.91 -21.88 33.21
N ASP A 77 -8.52 -21.50 34.35
CA ASP A 77 -8.51 -22.24 35.62
C ASP A 77 -7.14 -22.83 36.04
N GLY A 78 -6.10 -22.00 36.05
CA GLY A 78 -4.75 -22.40 36.47
C GLY A 78 -3.92 -23.13 35.40
N SER A 79 -4.47 -23.34 34.21
CA SER A 79 -3.80 -23.92 33.04
C SER A 79 -3.74 -22.93 31.87
N SER A 80 -2.74 -23.06 31.01
CA SER A 80 -2.58 -22.25 29.79
C SER A 80 -2.61 -23.16 28.59
N SER A 81 -3.51 -22.92 27.63
CA SER A 81 -3.59 -23.69 26.39
C SER A 81 -3.25 -22.82 25.18
N ILE A 82 -2.36 -23.31 24.31
CA ILE A 82 -2.02 -22.64 23.05
C ILE A 82 -3.22 -22.74 22.11
N LYS A 83 -3.68 -21.59 21.61
CA LYS A 83 -4.82 -21.49 20.69
C LYS A 83 -4.40 -21.12 19.27
N ALA A 84 -3.25 -20.49 19.10
CA ALA A 84 -2.64 -20.22 17.80
C ALA A 84 -1.12 -20.15 17.92
N ILE A 85 -0.43 -20.46 16.83
CA ILE A 85 1.03 -20.37 16.70
C ILE A 85 1.30 -19.51 15.47
N ALA A 86 1.94 -18.36 15.63
CA ALA A 86 2.31 -17.49 14.54
C ALA A 86 3.78 -17.72 14.18
N LEU A 87 4.08 -17.84 12.88
CA LEU A 87 5.39 -18.14 12.32
C LEU A 87 5.79 -17.00 11.38
N LEU A 88 7.02 -16.52 11.50
CA LEU A 88 7.59 -15.53 10.59
C LEU A 88 8.61 -16.22 9.69
N LEU A 89 8.35 -16.21 8.37
CA LEU A 89 9.26 -16.77 7.38
C LEU A 89 9.87 -15.66 6.53
N SER A 90 11.10 -15.89 6.06
CA SER A 90 11.67 -15.15 4.93
C SER A 90 11.75 -16.01 3.68
N ILE A 91 11.50 -15.40 2.54
CA ILE A 91 11.63 -15.96 1.20
C ILE A 91 12.57 -15.04 0.44
N GLN A 92 13.69 -15.55 -0.04
CA GLN A 92 14.71 -14.73 -0.69
C GLN A 92 15.26 -15.43 -1.93
N ALA A 93 15.05 -14.82 -3.10
CA ALA A 93 15.71 -15.23 -4.33
C ALA A 93 17.14 -14.71 -4.39
N GLU A 94 18.01 -15.44 -5.09
CA GLU A 94 19.40 -15.04 -5.31
C GLU A 94 19.52 -13.63 -5.93
N GLY A 95 20.27 -12.75 -5.25
CA GLY A 95 20.46 -11.35 -5.65
C GLY A 95 19.33 -10.40 -5.25
N GLU A 96 18.22 -10.90 -4.71
CA GLU A 96 17.06 -10.11 -4.31
C GLU A 96 17.00 -9.90 -2.79
N LYS A 97 16.20 -8.91 -2.38
CA LYS A 97 15.92 -8.67 -0.95
C LYS A 97 15.01 -9.76 -0.37
N PRO A 98 15.11 -10.04 0.94
CA PRO A 98 14.23 -10.98 1.60
C PRO A 98 12.82 -10.40 1.69
N TYR A 99 11.86 -11.24 1.34
CA TYR A 99 10.45 -11.03 1.53
C TYR A 99 9.97 -11.75 2.80
N TYR A 100 9.09 -11.12 3.59
CA TYR A 100 8.58 -11.68 4.82
C TYR A 100 7.12 -12.13 4.68
N GLU A 101 6.81 -13.27 5.26
CA GLU A 101 5.47 -13.86 5.27
C GLU A 101 5.13 -14.39 6.65
N LEU A 102 3.90 -14.16 7.08
CA LEU A 102 3.37 -14.65 8.34
C LEU A 102 2.46 -15.86 8.08
N LEU A 103 2.69 -16.95 8.81
CA LEU A 103 1.78 -18.09 8.87
C LEU A 103 1.17 -18.21 10.26
N VAL A 104 -0.06 -18.70 10.32
CA VAL A 104 -0.71 -19.04 11.60
C VAL A 104 -1.15 -20.50 11.56
N LEU A 105 -0.77 -21.25 12.58
CA LEU A 105 -1.21 -22.63 12.82
C LEU A 105 -2.21 -22.66 13.97
N ILE A 106 -3.33 -23.35 13.77
CA ILE A 106 -4.36 -23.57 14.77
C ILE A 106 -4.25 -25.01 15.30
N PRO A 107 -3.95 -25.21 16.59
CA PRO A 107 -4.02 -26.52 17.22
C PRO A 107 -5.46 -27.00 17.35
N ASP A 108 -5.74 -28.23 16.92
CA ASP A 108 -7.04 -28.89 17.03
C ASP A 108 -6.87 -30.39 17.29
N GLY A 109 -7.18 -30.85 18.50
CA GLY A 109 -7.22 -32.29 18.83
C GLY A 109 -5.93 -33.06 18.55
N GLY A 110 -4.77 -32.42 18.75
CA GLY A 110 -3.46 -32.98 18.42
C GLY A 110 -3.08 -32.86 16.95
N LYS A 111 -3.74 -31.97 16.19
CA LYS A 111 -3.38 -31.60 14.82
C LYS A 111 -3.05 -30.12 14.72
N LEU A 112 -2.14 -29.73 13.83
CA LEU A 112 -1.94 -28.33 13.45
C LEU A 112 -2.57 -28.06 12.09
N THR A 113 -3.47 -27.09 12.02
CA THR A 113 -4.07 -26.61 10.77
C THR A 113 -3.47 -25.26 10.40
N GLN A 114 -2.85 -25.16 9.23
CA GLN A 114 -2.35 -23.89 8.72
C GLN A 114 -3.50 -23.04 8.16
N LEU A 115 -3.55 -21.76 8.56
CA LEU A 115 -4.38 -20.75 7.92
C LEU A 115 -3.75 -20.28 6.59
N ASN A 116 -4.51 -19.49 5.83
CA ASN A 116 -3.99 -18.85 4.64
C ASN A 116 -2.81 -17.93 5.03
N PRO A 117 -1.71 -17.95 4.26
CA PRO A 117 -0.56 -17.09 4.53
C PRO A 117 -0.91 -15.60 4.48
N TYR A 118 -0.26 -14.81 5.33
CA TYR A 118 -0.41 -13.36 5.37
C TYR A 118 0.89 -12.68 4.87
N PRO A 119 0.87 -12.05 3.69
CA PRO A 119 2.03 -11.40 3.11
C PRO A 119 2.44 -10.14 3.90
N LEU A 120 3.71 -10.01 4.33
CA LEU A 120 4.21 -8.83 5.06
C LEU A 120 5.05 -7.87 4.20
N GLY A 121 5.46 -8.24 2.99
CA GLY A 121 6.30 -7.33 2.20
C GLY A 121 7.79 -7.49 2.48
N GLU A 122 8.52 -6.41 2.18
CA GLU A 122 9.87 -6.18 2.69
C GLU A 122 9.87 -5.66 4.15
N ALA A 123 8.69 -5.51 4.78
CA ALA A 123 8.58 -4.97 6.13
C ALA A 123 9.14 -5.96 7.16
N LYS A 124 10.08 -5.47 7.99
CA LYS A 124 10.70 -6.28 9.04
C LYS A 124 9.86 -6.23 10.29
N VAL A 125 9.55 -7.39 10.86
CA VAL A 125 8.92 -7.45 12.18
C VAL A 125 9.98 -7.10 13.25
N LYS A 126 9.82 -5.94 13.90
CA LYS A 126 10.66 -5.52 15.03
C LYS A 126 10.23 -6.20 16.32
N ASN A 127 8.92 -6.26 16.53
CA ASN A 127 8.29 -6.83 17.71
C ASN A 127 6.94 -7.42 17.33
N TRP A 128 6.51 -8.44 18.07
CA TRP A 128 5.21 -9.05 17.90
C TRP A 128 4.78 -9.77 19.18
N HIS A 129 3.50 -9.68 19.51
CA HIS A 129 2.95 -10.43 20.63
C HIS A 129 1.53 -10.91 20.32
N GLY A 130 1.23 -12.11 20.79
CA GLY A 130 -0.09 -12.68 20.74
C GLY A 130 -0.86 -12.42 22.03
N GLU A 131 -2.14 -12.14 21.90
CA GLU A 131 -3.05 -12.08 23.05
C GLU A 131 -4.38 -12.78 22.74
N TRP A 132 -5.01 -13.30 23.79
CA TRP A 132 -6.35 -13.86 23.70
C TRP A 132 -7.37 -12.80 24.07
N GLU A 133 -8.21 -12.42 23.11
CA GLU A 133 -9.23 -11.40 23.28
C GLU A 133 -10.59 -12.07 23.49
N VAL A 134 -11.26 -11.69 24.58
CA VAL A 134 -12.68 -12.03 24.82
C VAL A 134 -13.50 -10.83 24.36
N ILE A 135 -14.26 -11.00 23.30
CA ILE A 135 -15.25 -10.01 22.83
C ILE A 135 -16.48 -10.18 23.73
N THR A 136 -16.63 -9.26 24.68
CA THR A 136 -17.64 -9.32 25.75
C THR A 136 -19.06 -8.95 25.31
N SER A 137 -19.29 -8.70 24.02
CA SER A 137 -20.60 -8.37 23.46
C SER A 137 -21.21 -9.53 22.65
N PRO A 138 -22.51 -9.84 22.83
CA PRO A 138 -23.15 -10.97 22.16
C PRO A 138 -23.16 -10.91 20.61
N PRO A 139 -22.90 -12.06 19.93
CA PRO A 139 -22.54 -13.33 20.53
C PRO A 139 -21.10 -13.27 21.09
N TRP A 140 -20.94 -13.71 22.33
CA TRP A 140 -19.64 -13.83 22.99
C TRP A 140 -18.72 -14.61 22.06
N ARG A 141 -17.66 -13.95 21.60
CA ARG A 141 -16.68 -14.54 20.72
C ARG A 141 -15.33 -14.36 21.36
N GLU A 142 -14.56 -15.42 21.32
CA GLU A 142 -13.18 -15.36 21.71
C GLU A 142 -12.35 -15.53 20.46
N ARG A 143 -11.24 -14.81 20.38
CA ARG A 143 -10.30 -14.94 19.29
C ARG A 143 -8.89 -14.67 19.78
N TRP A 144 -7.93 -15.19 19.05
CA TRP A 144 -6.57 -14.70 19.13
C TRP A 144 -6.45 -13.38 18.36
N VAL A 145 -5.59 -12.50 18.86
CA VAL A 145 -5.11 -11.30 18.17
C VAL A 145 -3.58 -11.33 18.17
N LEU A 146 -2.97 -11.05 17.03
CA LEU A 146 -1.53 -10.93 16.87
C LEU A 146 -1.21 -9.48 16.53
N ASN A 147 -0.49 -8.79 17.42
CA ASN A 147 -0.04 -7.42 17.20
C ASN A 147 1.42 -7.44 16.74
N LEU A 148 1.75 -6.66 15.72
CA LEU A 148 3.08 -6.55 15.12
C LEU A 148 3.52 -5.08 15.08
N GLU A 149 4.80 -4.83 15.34
CA GLU A 149 5.49 -3.59 15.00
C GLU A 149 6.37 -3.87 13.79
N LEU A 150 6.10 -3.16 12.69
CA LEU A 150 6.73 -3.35 11.40
C LEU A 150 7.65 -2.17 11.10
N GLU A 151 8.92 -2.44 10.81
CA GLU A 151 9.84 -1.48 10.20
C GLU A 151 9.75 -1.61 8.69
N LEU A 152 9.23 -0.56 8.06
CA LEU A 152 9.05 -0.45 6.62
C LEU A 152 10.40 -0.20 5.92
N PRO A 153 10.49 -0.41 4.59
CA PRO A 153 11.75 -0.21 3.85
C PRO A 153 12.31 1.22 3.90
N ASN A 154 11.45 2.20 4.19
CA ASN A 154 11.81 3.62 4.37
C ASN A 154 12.29 3.94 5.81
N GLY A 155 12.24 2.97 6.74
CA GLY A 155 12.64 3.12 8.13
C GLY A 155 11.52 3.55 9.08
N GLU A 156 10.29 3.77 8.58
CA GLU A 156 9.13 4.08 9.42
C GLU A 156 8.66 2.86 10.21
N ILE A 157 8.06 3.09 11.38
CA ILE A 157 7.50 2.04 12.22
C ILE A 157 5.97 2.13 12.16
N GLU A 158 5.33 1.04 11.77
CA GLU A 158 3.87 0.88 11.78
C GLU A 158 3.43 -0.23 12.72
N SER A 159 2.20 -0.12 13.22
CA SER A 159 1.55 -1.16 14.02
C SER A 159 0.52 -1.88 13.16
N LEU A 160 0.49 -3.22 13.21
CA LEU A 160 -0.48 -4.05 12.51
C LEU A 160 -1.08 -5.07 13.49
N SER A 161 -2.40 -5.14 13.56
CA SER A 161 -3.12 -6.11 14.38
C SER A 161 -3.87 -7.09 13.48
N LEU A 162 -3.70 -8.40 13.73
CA LEU A 162 -4.23 -9.48 12.91
C LEU A 162 -5.10 -10.44 13.74
N CYS A 163 -6.13 -11.01 13.12
CA CYS A 163 -6.96 -12.05 13.73
C CYS A 163 -7.47 -13.07 12.70
N GLN A 164 -8.16 -14.12 13.17
CA GLN A 164 -8.75 -15.15 12.31
C GLN A 164 -10.16 -14.80 11.85
N ARG A 165 -10.43 -15.00 10.56
CA ARG A 165 -11.78 -15.08 10.00
C ARG A 165 -11.91 -16.32 9.12
N GLY A 166 -12.46 -17.40 9.67
CA GLY A 166 -12.49 -18.69 8.97
C GLY A 166 -11.08 -19.25 8.77
N MET A 167 -10.67 -19.47 7.52
CA MET A 167 -9.30 -19.90 7.17
C MET A 167 -8.35 -18.71 6.92
N GLU A 168 -8.81 -17.47 7.01
CA GLU A 168 -8.00 -16.29 6.70
C GLU A 168 -7.42 -15.65 7.96
N VAL A 169 -6.20 -15.14 7.83
CA VAL A 169 -5.64 -14.11 8.71
C VAL A 169 -5.99 -12.76 8.09
N VAL A 170 -6.66 -11.90 8.85
CA VAL A 170 -7.10 -10.58 8.39
C VAL A 170 -6.63 -9.51 9.37
N SER A 171 -6.36 -8.30 8.87
CA SER A 171 -6.21 -7.16 9.76
C SER A 171 -7.49 -6.95 10.56
N THR A 172 -7.36 -6.60 11.82
CA THR A 172 -8.49 -6.11 12.59
C THR A 172 -9.01 -4.86 11.89
N GLU A 173 -10.32 -4.76 11.65
CA GLU A 173 -10.91 -3.61 10.97
C GLU A 173 -10.70 -2.37 11.86
N GLU A 174 -9.62 -1.64 11.60
CA GLU A 174 -9.39 -0.36 12.24
C GLU A 174 -10.49 0.59 11.79
N SER A 175 -11.30 1.05 12.73
CA SER A 175 -12.42 1.93 12.46
C SER A 175 -12.12 3.29 13.05
N ILE A 176 -12.13 4.31 12.21
CA ILE A 176 -11.92 5.69 12.66
C ILE A 176 -13.26 6.24 13.14
N VAL A 177 -13.31 6.55 14.43
CA VAL A 177 -14.35 7.35 15.03
C VAL A 177 -14.06 8.82 14.76
N ARG A 178 -14.98 9.45 14.03
CA ARG A 178 -14.84 10.81 13.51
C ARG A 178 -15.72 11.80 14.26
N LYS A 179 -15.13 12.95 14.59
CA LYS A 179 -15.77 14.09 15.27
C LYS A 179 -16.60 13.80 16.52
N PRO A 180 -16.19 12.93 17.47
CA PRO A 180 -16.60 13.12 18.85
C PRO A 180 -16.44 14.57 19.33
N ALA A 181 -17.54 15.26 19.56
CA ALA A 181 -17.60 16.60 20.14
C ALA A 181 -18.34 16.54 21.49
N ILE A 182 -17.63 16.88 22.57
CA ILE A 182 -18.12 16.80 23.95
C ILE A 182 -18.49 18.20 24.45
N TYR A 183 -19.78 18.44 24.64
CA TYR A 183 -20.36 19.65 25.23
C TYR A 183 -20.60 19.41 26.73
N ILE A 184 -20.29 20.42 27.54
CA ILE A 184 -20.31 20.34 29.00
C ILE A 184 -21.18 21.48 29.53
N TYR A 185 -22.29 21.16 30.21
CA TYR A 185 -23.27 22.13 30.70
C TYR A 185 -23.47 21.98 32.23
N PRO A 186 -22.55 22.50 33.05
CA PRO A 186 -22.67 22.43 34.50
C PRO A 186 -23.79 23.35 35.03
N LYS A 187 -24.19 23.19 36.30
CA LYS A 187 -25.24 24.03 36.92
C LYS A 187 -24.75 25.45 37.21
N ARG A 188 -23.45 25.58 37.45
CA ARG A 188 -22.73 26.84 37.68
C ARG A 188 -21.37 26.74 37.01
N LYS A 189 -20.67 27.86 36.89
CA LYS A 189 -19.29 27.82 36.38
C LYS A 189 -18.43 26.97 37.32
N GLU A 190 -17.82 25.90 36.80
CA GLU A 190 -17.00 24.98 37.58
C GLU A 190 -15.95 24.25 36.73
N SER A 191 -14.93 23.70 37.40
CA SER A 191 -13.90 22.88 36.78
C SER A 191 -14.42 21.46 36.58
N VAL A 192 -14.22 20.93 35.38
CA VAL A 192 -14.66 19.60 34.95
C VAL A 192 -13.47 18.85 34.36
N LYS A 193 -13.24 17.63 34.86
CA LYS A 193 -12.28 16.69 34.31
C LYS A 193 -12.97 15.73 33.35
N VAL A 194 -12.35 15.47 32.22
CA VAL A 194 -12.84 14.55 31.19
C VAL A 194 -11.72 13.57 30.83
N LYS A 195 -12.00 12.27 30.98
CA LYS A 195 -11.07 11.19 30.69
C LYS A 195 -11.68 10.21 29.70
N LEU A 196 -10.89 9.86 28.69
CA LEU A 196 -11.24 8.91 27.65
C LEU A 196 -10.46 7.61 27.88
N LYS A 197 -11.16 6.47 27.83
CA LYS A 197 -10.54 5.15 27.72
C LYS A 197 -10.89 4.56 26.37
N VAL A 198 -9.96 4.69 25.43
CA VAL A 198 -10.11 4.24 24.04
C VAL A 198 -9.42 2.88 23.90
N LYS A 199 -10.14 1.87 23.38
CA LYS A 199 -9.54 0.63 22.89
C LYS A 199 -8.95 0.84 21.49
N GLY A 200 -7.78 1.45 21.50
CA GLY A 200 -7.08 1.95 20.31
C GLY A 200 -6.28 3.17 20.70
N ARG A 201 -6.21 4.17 19.81
CA ARG A 201 -5.48 5.41 20.08
C ARG A 201 -6.24 6.66 19.62
N ILE A 202 -6.07 7.74 20.36
CA ILE A 202 -6.52 9.07 19.94
C ILE A 202 -5.55 9.54 18.86
N ILE A 203 -6.08 9.92 17.71
CA ILE A 203 -5.30 10.35 16.53
C ILE A 203 -5.36 11.85 16.29
N LEU A 204 -6.39 12.52 16.83
CA LEU A 204 -6.57 13.96 16.76
C LEU A 204 -7.34 14.42 17.99
N SER A 205 -6.99 15.59 18.52
CA SER A 205 -7.69 16.19 19.65
C SER A 205 -7.54 17.72 19.67
N ASP A 206 -8.58 18.40 20.14
CA ASP A 206 -8.52 19.83 20.46
C ASP A 206 -9.35 20.10 21.74
N PRO A 207 -8.73 20.60 22.83
CA PRO A 207 -7.29 20.81 23.00
C PRO A 207 -6.49 19.49 22.94
N PRO A 208 -5.15 19.53 22.79
CA PRO A 208 -4.33 18.33 22.83
C PRO A 208 -4.66 17.47 24.05
N TYR A 209 -4.90 16.19 23.82
CA TYR A 209 -5.23 15.22 24.87
C TYR A 209 -3.96 14.59 25.43
N ASP A 210 -3.77 14.73 26.75
CA ASP A 210 -2.68 14.09 27.49
C ASP A 210 -3.25 13.49 28.79
N GLU A 211 -3.62 12.21 28.73
CA GLU A 211 -4.31 11.40 29.76
C GLU A 211 -5.69 11.88 30.24
N GLU A 212 -5.92 13.19 30.38
CA GLU A 212 -7.17 13.83 30.76
C GLU A 212 -7.25 15.28 30.26
N TRP A 213 -8.46 15.80 30.13
CA TRP A 213 -8.71 17.25 30.01
C TRP A 213 -9.25 17.80 31.31
N VAL A 214 -8.72 18.95 31.74
CA VAL A 214 -9.26 19.74 32.85
C VAL A 214 -9.69 21.10 32.31
N VAL A 215 -11.00 21.36 32.30
CA VAL A 215 -11.56 22.58 31.71
C VAL A 215 -12.53 23.27 32.65
N GLU A 216 -12.59 24.59 32.58
CA GLU A 216 -13.60 25.38 33.29
C GLU A 216 -14.79 25.62 32.34
N ALA A 217 -15.96 25.06 32.68
CA ALA A 217 -17.16 25.12 31.85
C ALA A 217 -18.23 26.02 32.50
N SER A 218 -19.01 26.72 31.66
CA SER A 218 -20.12 27.57 32.07
C SER A 218 -21.48 26.95 31.72
N PRO A 219 -22.58 27.30 32.41
CA PRO A 219 -23.89 26.71 32.15
C PRO A 219 -24.44 26.88 30.72
N ASP A 220 -23.94 27.85 29.94
CA ASP A 220 -24.28 28.06 28.53
C ASP A 220 -23.48 27.16 27.55
N GLY A 221 -22.61 26.31 28.08
CA GLY A 221 -21.76 25.36 27.35
C GLY A 221 -20.46 25.96 26.82
N ARG A 222 -20.08 27.18 27.23
CA ARG A 222 -18.77 27.75 26.89
C ARG A 222 -17.69 27.27 27.84
N LEU A 223 -16.53 26.95 27.28
CA LEU A 223 -15.30 26.71 28.02
C LEU A 223 -14.54 28.04 28.20
N ALA A 224 -13.73 28.16 29.25
CA ALA A 224 -13.02 29.38 29.58
C ALA A 224 -12.03 29.87 28.51
N ASP A 225 -11.55 28.96 27.65
CA ASP A 225 -10.68 29.24 26.51
C ASP A 225 -11.45 29.71 25.25
N GLY A 226 -12.76 29.89 25.35
CA GLY A 226 -13.63 30.33 24.26
C GLY A 226 -14.21 29.20 23.41
N ARG A 227 -13.79 27.94 23.61
CA ARG A 227 -14.32 26.78 22.88
C ARG A 227 -15.75 26.46 23.33
N ARG A 228 -16.47 25.77 22.44
CA ARG A 228 -17.85 25.30 22.68
C ARG A 228 -17.93 23.83 23.09
N TYR A 229 -16.89 23.06 22.81
CA TYR A 229 -16.81 21.63 23.08
C TYR A 229 -15.34 21.19 23.08
N LEU A 230 -15.08 20.04 23.70
CA LEU A 230 -13.83 19.28 23.50
C LEU A 230 -14.00 18.38 22.27
N PHE A 231 -12.92 18.13 21.55
CA PHE A 231 -12.96 17.31 20.34
C PHE A 231 -11.86 16.26 20.34
N TYR A 232 -12.18 15.06 19.86
CA TYR A 232 -11.19 14.06 19.48
C TYR A 232 -11.62 13.26 18.27
N GLU A 233 -10.66 12.58 17.64
CA GLU A 233 -10.87 11.43 16.77
C GLU A 233 -10.05 10.26 17.30
N ALA A 234 -10.58 9.05 17.14
CA ALA A 234 -9.94 7.84 17.63
C ALA A 234 -9.87 6.79 16.53
N LEU A 235 -8.70 6.16 16.42
CA LEU A 235 -8.53 4.92 15.71
C LEU A 235 -8.85 3.79 16.69
N LEU A 236 -9.90 3.02 16.41
CA LEU A 236 -10.30 1.89 17.21
C LEU A 236 -9.71 0.60 16.67
N ASN A 237 -9.31 -0.28 17.57
CA ASN A 237 -8.84 -1.62 17.20
C ASN A 237 -9.94 -2.41 16.49
N HIS A 238 -11.22 -2.15 16.83
CA HIS A 238 -12.40 -2.79 16.24
C HIS A 238 -13.55 -1.79 16.07
N GLU A 239 -14.29 -1.92 14.97
CA GLU A 239 -15.54 -1.19 14.75
C GLU A 239 -16.59 -1.52 15.82
N PRO A 240 -17.15 -0.51 16.52
CA PRO A 240 -18.24 -0.72 17.46
C PRO A 240 -19.51 -1.16 16.71
N LYS A 241 -20.18 -2.16 17.25
CA LYS A 241 -21.37 -2.74 16.61
C LYS A 241 -22.54 -1.75 16.64
N ALA A 242 -23.08 -1.44 15.46
CA ALA A 242 -24.29 -0.64 15.30
C ALA A 242 -25.57 -1.49 15.45
N SER A 243 -26.71 -0.83 15.66
CA SER A 243 -28.03 -1.47 15.69
C SER A 243 -28.34 -2.14 14.34
N ASP A 244 -29.05 -3.26 14.38
CA ASP A 244 -29.66 -3.90 13.21
C ASP A 244 -30.79 -3.06 12.59
N ARG A 245 -31.37 -2.13 13.36
CA ARG A 245 -32.36 -1.14 12.94
C ARG A 245 -31.71 0.18 12.57
N GLY A 246 -32.38 0.95 11.72
CA GLY A 246 -31.86 2.21 11.24
C GLY A 246 -32.77 2.90 10.25
N TRP A 247 -32.17 3.70 9.40
CA TRP A 247 -32.86 4.46 8.36
C TRP A 247 -32.15 4.25 7.02
N VAL A 248 -32.90 4.37 5.93
CA VAL A 248 -32.34 4.51 4.58
C VAL A 248 -32.74 5.88 4.09
N VAL A 249 -31.75 6.73 3.84
CA VAL A 249 -31.95 8.16 3.58
C VAL A 249 -31.34 8.52 2.23
N ARG A 250 -32.08 9.23 1.39
CA ARG A 250 -31.53 9.78 0.13
C ARG A 250 -30.55 10.91 0.45
N ARG A 251 -29.50 11.06 -0.36
CA ARG A 251 -28.51 12.13 -0.15
C ARG A 251 -29.13 13.52 -0.07
N GLU A 252 -30.14 13.79 -0.90
CA GLU A 252 -30.80 15.08 -0.98
C GLU A 252 -31.68 15.37 0.25
N GLU A 253 -32.13 14.33 0.95
CA GLU A 253 -32.98 14.40 2.13
C GLU A 253 -32.17 14.39 3.42
N LEU A 254 -30.86 14.11 3.35
CA LEU A 254 -30.01 13.87 4.52
C LEU A 254 -29.97 15.04 5.51
N SER A 255 -29.93 16.28 5.01
CA SER A 255 -29.98 17.46 5.87
C SER A 255 -31.31 17.56 6.62
N ALA A 256 -32.43 17.31 5.95
CA ALA A 256 -33.76 17.35 6.57
C ALA A 256 -33.93 16.21 7.58
N TRP A 257 -33.39 15.03 7.26
CA TRP A 257 -33.35 13.89 8.16
C TRP A 257 -32.61 14.22 9.47
N PHE A 258 -31.47 14.91 9.41
CA PHE A 258 -30.77 15.37 10.62
C PHE A 258 -31.63 16.32 11.48
N ASP A 259 -32.36 17.23 10.85
CA ASP A 259 -33.25 18.17 11.55
C ASP A 259 -34.42 17.46 12.23
N GLU A 260 -34.87 16.33 11.70
CA GLU A 260 -35.97 15.54 12.25
C GLU A 260 -35.52 14.54 13.34
N GLU A 261 -34.45 13.77 13.09
CA GLU A 261 -34.08 12.63 13.92
C GLU A 261 -33.17 12.98 15.09
N LEU A 262 -32.21 13.90 14.92
CA LEU A 262 -31.28 14.26 16.00
C LEU A 262 -31.95 14.85 17.25
N PRO A 263 -33.04 15.65 17.16
CA PRO A 263 -33.81 16.06 18.33
C PRO A 263 -34.46 14.90 19.09
N LYS A 264 -34.84 13.82 18.37
CA LYS A 264 -35.40 12.59 18.97
C LYS A 264 -34.32 11.79 19.71
N LEU A 265 -33.05 11.96 19.33
CA LEU A 265 -31.88 11.40 20.03
C LEU A 265 -31.35 12.29 21.16
N GLY A 266 -31.92 13.48 21.36
CA GLY A 266 -31.63 14.36 22.49
C GLY A 266 -30.69 15.53 22.21
N LEU A 267 -30.27 15.74 20.96
CA LEU A 267 -29.48 16.91 20.57
C LEU A 267 -30.34 18.16 20.48
N ILE A 268 -29.76 19.32 20.80
CA ILE A 268 -30.40 20.63 20.63
C ILE A 268 -29.94 21.34 19.36
N LYS A 269 -30.65 22.39 18.94
CA LYS A 269 -30.41 23.13 17.70
C LYS A 269 -28.93 23.44 17.42
N ARG A 270 -28.20 23.98 18.39
CA ARG A 270 -26.77 24.32 18.23
C ARG A 270 -25.88 23.09 18.02
N GLU A 271 -26.14 22.01 18.76
CA GLU A 271 -25.41 20.73 18.62
C GLU A 271 -25.69 20.10 17.25
N ILE A 272 -26.94 20.22 16.76
CA ILE A 272 -27.38 19.74 15.45
C ILE A 272 -26.73 20.54 14.31
N GLU A 273 -26.65 21.86 14.43
CA GLU A 273 -25.98 22.72 13.44
C GLU A 273 -24.50 22.33 13.28
N ASP A 274 -23.77 22.16 14.39
CA ASP A 274 -22.37 21.72 14.36
C ASP A 274 -22.23 20.27 13.81
N PHE A 275 -23.16 19.36 14.16
CA PHE A 275 -23.19 17.99 13.63
C PHE A 275 -23.40 17.98 12.11
N LYS A 276 -24.38 18.74 11.62
CA LYS A 276 -24.72 18.85 10.20
C LYS A 276 -23.59 19.44 9.40
N GLU A 277 -22.98 20.53 9.88
CA GLU A 277 -21.86 21.19 9.21
C GLU A 277 -20.72 20.21 8.92
N TYR A 278 -20.38 19.37 9.90
CA TYR A 278 -19.36 18.34 9.72
C TYR A 278 -19.83 17.21 8.81
N TRP A 279 -20.90 16.50 9.15
CA TRP A 279 -21.26 15.25 8.47
C TRP A 279 -21.75 15.45 7.03
N LEU A 280 -22.42 16.56 6.71
CA LEU A 280 -22.81 16.83 5.31
C LEU A 280 -21.59 17.05 4.40
N LYS A 281 -20.48 17.52 4.96
CA LYS A 281 -19.22 17.72 4.24
C LYS A 281 -18.40 16.43 4.15
N GLU A 282 -18.34 15.65 5.23
CA GLU A 282 -17.42 14.52 5.36
C GLU A 282 -17.96 13.20 4.80
N LEU A 283 -19.28 13.09 4.58
CA LEU A 283 -19.85 11.87 4.02
C LEU A 283 -19.49 11.68 2.54
N PRO A 284 -18.96 10.50 2.16
CA PRO A 284 -18.59 10.23 0.78
C PRO A 284 -19.83 10.26 -0.13
N PRO A 285 -19.73 10.70 -1.38
CA PRO A 285 -20.86 10.78 -2.29
C PRO A 285 -21.48 9.41 -2.54
N ALA A 286 -22.78 9.28 -2.24
CA ALA A 286 -23.61 8.12 -2.55
C ALA A 286 -25.07 8.54 -2.72
N PRO A 287 -25.87 7.86 -3.55
CA PRO A 287 -27.30 8.15 -3.72
C PRO A 287 -28.13 7.93 -2.44
N TYR A 288 -27.75 6.95 -1.62
CA TYR A 288 -28.42 6.62 -0.36
C TYR A 288 -27.39 6.41 0.76
N TYR A 289 -27.82 6.58 2.00
CA TYR A 289 -27.09 6.18 3.19
C TYR A 289 -27.98 5.28 4.05
N VAL A 290 -27.42 4.16 4.51
CA VAL A 290 -28.00 3.43 5.63
C VAL A 290 -27.38 4.00 6.91
N ILE A 291 -28.22 4.54 7.77
CA ILE A 291 -27.80 5.19 9.01
C ILE A 291 -28.25 4.32 10.17
N ARG A 292 -27.33 4.01 11.10
CA ARG A 292 -27.62 3.19 12.29
C ARG A 292 -27.05 3.86 13.53
N VAL A 293 -27.78 3.79 14.64
CA VAL A 293 -27.25 4.22 15.94
C VAL A 293 -26.28 3.16 16.44
N ILE A 294 -25.16 3.59 17.03
CA ILE A 294 -24.31 2.76 17.87
C ILE A 294 -24.81 2.90 19.31
N PRO A 295 -25.43 1.86 19.89
CA PRO A 295 -25.93 1.90 21.26
C PRO A 295 -24.83 2.25 22.25
N ARG A 296 -25.19 3.01 23.30
CA ARG A 296 -24.24 3.47 24.31
C ARG A 296 -23.45 2.33 24.93
N GLU A 297 -24.13 1.22 25.22
CA GLU A 297 -23.53 0.04 25.86
C GLU A 297 -22.41 -0.54 25.00
N LEU A 298 -22.62 -0.56 23.68
CA LEU A 298 -21.64 -1.06 22.70
C LEU A 298 -20.54 -0.03 22.42
N LEU A 299 -20.86 1.26 22.52
CA LEU A 299 -19.86 2.33 22.42
C LEU A 299 -18.92 2.35 23.63
N ASP A 300 -19.45 2.18 24.85
CA ASP A 300 -18.68 2.18 26.11
C ASP A 300 -17.67 1.01 26.18
N GLU A 301 -17.85 -0.04 25.36
CA GLU A 301 -16.89 -1.13 25.18
C GLU A 301 -15.66 -0.72 24.37
N SER A 302 -15.79 0.26 23.48
CA SER A 302 -14.71 0.74 22.60
C SER A 302 -14.14 2.09 23.06
N ILE A 303 -15.00 3.02 23.48
CA ILE A 303 -14.63 4.34 23.98
C ILE A 303 -15.47 4.66 25.21
N ARG A 304 -14.86 4.60 26.39
CA ARG A 304 -15.50 5.01 27.63
C ARG A 304 -15.20 6.48 27.93
N LEU A 305 -16.25 7.23 28.25
CA LEU A 305 -16.19 8.63 28.67
C LEU A 305 -16.40 8.72 30.19
N GLU A 306 -15.39 9.22 30.90
CA GLU A 306 -15.42 9.45 32.35
C GLU A 306 -15.37 10.96 32.60
N VAL A 307 -16.29 11.48 33.44
CA VAL A 307 -16.42 12.92 33.72
C VAL A 307 -16.52 13.14 35.23
N GLU A 308 -15.76 14.11 35.74
CA GLU A 308 -15.77 14.54 37.14
C GLU A 308 -15.95 16.07 37.25
N PRO A 309 -16.89 16.60 38.06
CA PRO A 309 -17.86 15.87 38.87
C PRO A 309 -18.82 15.04 38.01
N ARG A 310 -19.44 14.01 38.60
CA ARG A 310 -20.30 13.09 37.86
C ARG A 310 -21.56 13.83 37.37
N PRO A 311 -21.82 13.91 36.05
CA PRO A 311 -23.01 14.55 35.52
C PRO A 311 -24.27 13.73 35.84
N GLU A 312 -25.41 14.40 36.05
CA GLU A 312 -26.70 13.74 36.22
C GLU A 312 -27.23 13.15 34.91
N SER A 313 -26.84 13.73 33.76
CA SER A 313 -27.25 13.26 32.44
C SER A 313 -26.07 13.18 31.49
N ILE A 314 -25.94 12.06 30.77
CA ILE A 314 -24.99 11.92 29.66
C ILE A 314 -25.77 11.46 28.43
N ILE A 315 -25.71 12.26 27.36
CA ILE A 315 -26.27 11.93 26.04
C ILE A 315 -25.11 11.62 25.10
N ARG A 316 -25.06 10.42 24.53
CA ARG A 316 -24.07 10.02 23.53
C ARG A 316 -24.78 9.64 22.23
N VAL A 317 -24.56 10.38 21.15
CA VAL A 317 -25.17 10.15 19.84
C VAL A 317 -24.08 9.77 18.84
N PHE A 318 -23.91 8.47 18.60
CA PHE A 318 -22.96 7.96 17.62
C PHE A 318 -23.71 7.29 16.48
N LEU A 319 -23.49 7.80 15.26
CA LEU A 319 -24.11 7.26 14.05
C LEU A 319 -23.07 6.55 13.19
N GLN A 320 -23.45 5.36 12.71
CA GLN A 320 -22.76 4.67 11.64
C GLN A 320 -23.44 5.01 10.31
N PHE A 321 -22.66 5.46 9.34
CA PHE A 321 -23.10 5.77 7.99
C PHE A 321 -22.54 4.75 7.00
N GLU A 322 -23.42 4.06 6.28
CA GLU A 322 -23.06 3.11 5.23
C GLU A 322 -23.55 3.66 3.87
N PRO A 323 -22.66 4.12 2.97
CA PRO A 323 -23.03 4.65 1.66
C PRO A 323 -23.50 3.55 0.69
N MET A 324 -24.62 3.77 0.01
CA MET A 324 -25.30 2.78 -0.84
C MET A 324 -25.73 3.34 -2.21
N ASP A 325 -25.62 2.51 -3.26
CA ASP A 325 -26.09 2.88 -4.62
C ASP A 325 -27.61 2.74 -4.77
N SER A 326 -28.21 1.85 -3.96
CA SER A 326 -29.63 1.52 -3.99
C SER A 326 -30.18 1.40 -2.57
N PRO A 327 -31.45 1.74 -2.34
CA PRO A 327 -32.04 1.62 -1.02
C PRO A 327 -32.22 0.15 -0.63
N ILE A 328 -32.16 -0.13 0.67
CA ILE A 328 -32.46 -1.44 1.24
C ILE A 328 -33.71 -1.36 2.12
N LYS A 329 -34.28 -2.51 2.45
CA LYS A 329 -35.31 -2.59 3.50
C LYS A 329 -34.61 -2.79 4.84
N ILE A 330 -34.85 -1.87 5.78
CA ILE A 330 -34.37 -1.95 7.16
C ILE A 330 -35.54 -1.65 8.10
N GLU A 331 -35.55 -2.27 9.28
CA GLU A 331 -36.50 -1.90 10.32
C GLU A 331 -36.16 -0.50 10.87
N PRO A 332 -37.15 0.39 11.03
CA PRO A 332 -36.93 1.71 11.63
C PRO A 332 -36.37 1.60 13.05
N TYR A 333 -35.36 2.42 13.36
CA TYR A 333 -34.86 2.53 14.71
C TYR A 333 -35.89 3.23 15.61
N VAL A 334 -36.08 2.69 16.82
CA VAL A 334 -37.03 3.27 17.79
C VAL A 334 -36.29 4.27 18.66
N THR A 335 -36.53 5.55 18.43
CA THR A 335 -35.92 6.63 19.21
C THR A 335 -36.68 6.83 20.52
N SER A 336 -35.95 6.95 21.64
CA SER A 336 -36.48 7.51 22.88
C SER A 336 -35.70 8.77 23.23
N LYS A 337 -36.41 9.88 23.42
CA LYS A 337 -35.78 11.16 23.71
C LYS A 337 -35.24 11.15 25.15
N PRO A 338 -33.92 11.24 25.36
CA PRO A 338 -33.36 11.30 26.70
C PRO A 338 -33.74 12.61 27.40
N THR A 339 -33.94 12.54 28.72
CA THR A 339 -34.24 13.70 29.55
C THR A 339 -32.97 14.54 29.72
N ARG A 340 -33.07 15.86 29.56
CA ARG A 340 -31.98 16.80 29.86
C ARG A 340 -32.25 17.43 31.23
N GLY A 341 -31.40 17.16 32.22
CA GLY A 341 -31.56 17.75 33.56
C GLY A 341 -30.26 17.74 34.36
N GLY A 342 -30.08 18.76 35.21
CA GLY A 342 -28.89 18.93 36.02
C GLY A 342 -27.64 19.30 35.22
N PHE A 343 -26.47 18.95 35.74
CA PHE A 343 -25.22 18.96 34.99
C PHE A 343 -25.30 17.88 33.91
N ILE A 344 -25.26 18.31 32.66
CA ILE A 344 -25.36 17.45 31.49
C ILE A 344 -24.09 17.51 30.64
N VAL A 345 -23.68 16.34 30.16
CA VAL A 345 -22.66 16.19 29.12
C VAL A 345 -23.30 15.59 27.87
N VAL A 346 -23.00 16.17 26.72
CA VAL A 346 -23.46 15.67 25.42
C VAL A 346 -22.26 15.37 24.56
N GLU A 347 -22.19 14.16 24.02
CA GLU A 347 -21.18 13.77 23.04
C GLU A 347 -21.88 13.30 21.78
N TRP A 348 -21.48 13.79 20.62
CA TRP A 348 -21.88 13.22 19.35
C TRP A 348 -20.68 12.94 18.47
N GLY A 349 -20.79 11.92 17.62
CA GLY A 349 -19.75 11.51 16.70
C GLY A 349 -20.29 10.46 15.73
N GLY A 350 -19.40 9.77 15.04
CA GLY A 350 -19.84 8.72 14.12
C GLY A 350 -18.72 8.01 13.39
N LEU A 351 -19.11 7.04 12.58
CA LEU A 351 -18.22 6.21 11.79
C LEU A 351 -18.80 6.07 10.38
N ILE A 352 -17.90 6.02 9.40
CA ILE A 352 -18.29 5.67 8.04
C ILE A 352 -17.97 4.19 7.91
N LYS A 353 -19.01 3.37 7.83
CA LYS A 353 -18.84 1.98 7.46
C LYS A 353 -18.52 1.94 5.99
N GLU A 354 -17.26 1.68 5.68
CA GLU A 354 -16.89 1.34 4.32
C GLU A 354 -17.72 0.13 3.91
N ARG A 355 -18.24 0.13 2.67
CA ARG A 355 -19.04 -0.99 2.14
C ARG A 355 -18.34 -2.27 2.57
N GLY A 356 -19.06 -3.21 3.17
CA GLY A 356 -18.52 -4.55 3.41
C GLY A 356 -18.13 -5.12 2.05
N VAL A 357 -16.86 -4.98 1.69
CA VAL A 357 -16.45 -5.21 0.33
C VAL A 357 -16.33 -6.73 0.15
N LYS A 358 -17.36 -7.36 -0.41
CA LYS A 358 -17.26 -8.77 -0.80
C LYS A 358 -16.18 -8.89 -1.87
N LEU A 359 -15.06 -9.51 -1.50
CA LEU A 359 -14.00 -9.85 -2.44
C LEU A 359 -14.51 -10.92 -3.41
N SER A 360 -14.47 -10.60 -4.70
CA SER A 360 -14.64 -11.53 -5.82
C SER A 360 -13.33 -12.28 -6.02
N LYS A 361 -13.25 -13.51 -5.50
CA LYS A 361 -12.00 -14.30 -5.50
C LYS A 361 -11.68 -14.98 -6.84
N ASN A 362 -12.65 -15.04 -7.75
CA ASN A 362 -12.53 -15.68 -9.06
C ASN A 362 -13.49 -15.02 -10.07
N GLN A 363 -13.46 -15.46 -11.33
CA GLN A 363 -14.27 -14.87 -12.40
C GLN A 363 -15.79 -15.10 -12.24
N TYR A 364 -16.23 -16.04 -11.39
CA TYR A 364 -17.64 -16.42 -11.22
C TYR A 364 -18.38 -15.62 -10.14
N GLU A 365 -17.68 -14.78 -9.38
CA GLU A 365 -18.24 -14.07 -8.23
C GLU A 365 -18.43 -12.57 -8.53
N THR A 366 -19.51 -11.95 -8.06
CA THR A 366 -19.64 -10.49 -8.08
C THR A 366 -19.04 -9.88 -6.83
N GLY A 367 -18.46 -8.68 -6.93
CA GLY A 367 -17.82 -8.01 -5.79
C GLY A 367 -16.58 -7.24 -6.20
N LEU A 368 -15.80 -6.76 -5.22
CA LEU A 368 -14.51 -6.11 -5.48
C LEU A 368 -13.57 -7.14 -6.07
N MET A 369 -12.99 -6.81 -7.21
CA MET A 369 -12.20 -7.76 -7.96
C MET A 369 -10.84 -7.98 -7.29
N LEU A 370 -10.43 -9.23 -7.23
CA LEU A 370 -9.02 -9.56 -7.11
C LEU A 370 -8.36 -9.32 -8.48
N LEU A 371 -7.50 -8.31 -8.59
CA LEU A 371 -6.77 -8.01 -9.82
C LEU A 371 -5.57 -8.95 -9.96
N ARG A 372 -5.04 -9.12 -11.16
CA ARG A 372 -3.82 -9.89 -11.46
C ARG A 372 -2.60 -9.01 -11.74
N GLY A 373 -2.84 -7.72 -11.91
CA GLY A 373 -1.82 -6.74 -12.25
C GLY A 373 -2.44 -5.40 -12.62
N ILE A 374 -1.61 -4.37 -12.64
CA ILE A 374 -1.97 -3.01 -13.03
C ILE A 374 -0.79 -2.37 -13.77
N ARG A 375 -1.09 -1.54 -14.76
CA ARG A 375 -0.12 -0.79 -15.53
C ARG A 375 -0.73 0.56 -15.90
N ILE A 376 0.01 1.65 -15.70
CA ILE A 376 -0.40 2.98 -16.16
C ILE A 376 0.65 3.47 -17.16
N GLU A 377 0.19 3.84 -18.35
CA GLU A 377 1.04 4.38 -19.42
C GLU A 377 0.38 5.67 -19.94
N GLY A 378 0.98 6.82 -19.61
CA GLY A 378 0.39 8.13 -19.89
C GLY A 378 -0.99 8.28 -19.25
N LYS A 379 -2.03 8.43 -20.07
CA LYS A 379 -3.43 8.56 -19.62
C LYS A 379 -4.21 7.24 -19.58
N ILE A 380 -3.55 6.10 -19.81
CA ILE A 380 -4.21 4.79 -19.91
C ILE A 380 -3.88 3.94 -18.68
N LEU A 381 -4.91 3.53 -17.96
CA LEU A 381 -4.84 2.60 -16.84
C LEU A 381 -5.30 1.21 -17.28
N THR A 382 -4.38 0.25 -17.33
CA THR A 382 -4.66 -1.15 -17.65
C THR A 382 -4.67 -2.00 -16.39
N ILE A 383 -5.74 -2.77 -16.19
CA ILE A 383 -5.83 -3.80 -15.16
C ILE A 383 -5.79 -5.18 -15.81
N LYS A 384 -5.17 -6.14 -15.13
CA LYS A 384 -5.22 -7.56 -15.49
C LYS A 384 -6.19 -8.27 -14.55
N VAL A 385 -7.05 -9.15 -15.05
CA VAL A 385 -8.09 -9.82 -14.25
C VAL A 385 -8.29 -11.28 -14.66
N ASP A 386 -8.89 -12.08 -13.79
CA ASP A 386 -9.37 -13.41 -14.15
C ASP A 386 -10.57 -13.35 -15.11
N SER A 387 -10.56 -14.16 -16.16
CA SER A 387 -11.67 -14.26 -17.12
C SER A 387 -11.82 -15.68 -17.66
N GLY A 388 -13.07 -16.06 -17.91
CA GLY A 388 -13.49 -17.22 -18.68
C GLY A 388 -13.79 -16.89 -20.16
N GLY A 389 -13.54 -15.67 -20.62
CA GLY A 389 -13.74 -15.22 -22.01
C GLY A 389 -14.91 -14.28 -22.25
N CYS A 390 -15.68 -13.90 -21.23
CA CYS A 390 -16.72 -12.86 -21.36
C CYS A 390 -16.62 -11.72 -20.35
N THR A 391 -15.44 -11.51 -19.75
CA THR A 391 -15.17 -10.29 -18.99
C THR A 391 -14.87 -9.15 -19.96
N ASP A 392 -15.62 -8.05 -19.84
CA ASP A 392 -15.40 -6.80 -20.58
C ASP A 392 -15.62 -5.56 -19.69
N LYS A 393 -15.41 -4.35 -20.22
CA LYS A 393 -15.64 -3.10 -19.48
C LYS A 393 -17.07 -2.95 -18.95
N LYS A 394 -18.09 -3.52 -19.62
CA LYS A 394 -19.49 -3.40 -19.20
C LYS A 394 -19.78 -4.31 -17.99
N SER A 395 -19.05 -5.42 -17.87
CA SER A 395 -19.09 -6.33 -16.74
C SER A 395 -18.43 -5.81 -15.47
N ILE A 396 -17.69 -4.68 -15.56
CA ILE A 396 -16.93 -4.05 -14.47
C ILE A 396 -17.50 -2.67 -14.15
N GLU A 397 -17.57 -2.34 -12.87
CA GLU A 397 -17.82 -1.00 -12.37
C GLU A 397 -16.54 -0.43 -11.78
N VAL A 398 -16.17 0.77 -12.20
CA VAL A 398 -15.05 1.52 -11.63
C VAL A 398 -15.62 2.62 -10.74
N ARG A 399 -15.26 2.63 -9.46
CA ARG A 399 -15.61 3.70 -8.53
C ARG A 399 -14.38 4.56 -8.27
N ALA A 400 -14.51 5.86 -8.45
CA ALA A 400 -13.48 6.84 -8.11
C ALA A 400 -13.95 7.69 -6.92
N ARG A 401 -13.18 7.71 -5.84
CA ARG A 401 -13.44 8.56 -4.65
C ARG A 401 -12.35 9.61 -4.55
N GLU A 402 -12.72 10.90 -4.58
CA GLU A 402 -11.75 11.98 -4.34
C GLU A 402 -11.27 11.93 -2.88
N ARG A 403 -9.97 12.08 -2.66
CA ARG A 403 -9.32 12.11 -1.35
C ARG A 403 -8.56 13.42 -1.18
N ALA A 404 -8.22 13.74 0.06
CA ALA A 404 -7.28 14.82 0.34
C ALA A 404 -6.00 14.56 -0.46
N SER A 405 -5.62 15.55 -1.27
CA SER A 405 -4.42 15.43 -2.09
C SER A 405 -3.20 15.68 -1.22
N PRO A 406 -2.22 14.75 -1.18
CA PRO A 406 -0.97 14.97 -0.46
C PRO A 406 -0.10 16.03 -1.16
N LEU A 407 -0.40 16.39 -2.41
CA LEU A 407 0.37 17.33 -3.22
C LEU A 407 -0.48 18.51 -3.67
N LYS A 408 0.00 19.72 -3.37
CA LYS A 408 -0.65 20.96 -3.79
C LYS A 408 -0.68 21.06 -5.32
N GLY A 409 -1.88 21.18 -5.90
CA GLY A 409 -2.10 21.28 -7.34
C GLY A 409 -2.41 19.96 -8.07
N TYR A 410 -2.47 18.83 -7.34
CA TYR A 410 -2.87 17.53 -7.88
C TYR A 410 -4.22 17.11 -7.30
N HIS A 411 -5.06 16.43 -8.09
CA HIS A 411 -6.26 15.76 -7.58
C HIS A 411 -5.91 14.34 -7.15
N HIS A 412 -6.46 13.85 -6.04
CA HIS A 412 -6.22 12.47 -5.59
C HIS A 412 -7.52 11.68 -5.68
N TYR A 413 -7.55 10.61 -6.45
CA TYR A 413 -8.68 9.68 -6.53
C TYR A 413 -8.27 8.27 -6.11
N ALA A 414 -9.06 7.66 -5.24
CA ALA A 414 -8.96 6.24 -4.93
C ALA A 414 -9.94 5.45 -5.82
N LEU A 415 -9.42 4.51 -6.61
CA LEU A 415 -10.14 3.69 -7.56
C LEU A 415 -10.40 2.29 -7.00
N SER A 416 -11.63 1.83 -7.18
CA SER A 416 -12.07 0.46 -6.90
C SER A 416 -12.76 -0.15 -8.12
N PHE A 417 -12.40 -1.39 -8.48
CA PHE A 417 -12.97 -2.18 -9.58
C PHE A 417 -13.88 -3.29 -9.03
N PHE A 418 -15.14 -3.30 -9.45
CA PHE A 418 -16.12 -4.28 -9.02
C PHE A 418 -16.63 -5.09 -10.21
N ARG A 419 -16.65 -6.42 -10.08
CA ARG A 419 -17.32 -7.30 -11.05
C ARG A 419 -18.83 -7.22 -10.78
N LYS A 420 -19.57 -6.66 -11.74
CA LYS A 420 -21.04 -6.59 -11.71
C LYS A 420 -21.69 -7.85 -12.29
N VAL A 421 -21.06 -8.45 -13.29
CA VAL A 421 -21.58 -9.62 -14.00
C VAL A 421 -20.57 -10.77 -13.87
N PRO A 422 -20.98 -11.93 -13.33
CA PRO A 422 -20.14 -13.14 -13.33
C PRO A 422 -19.73 -13.54 -14.74
N ASP A 423 -18.46 -13.88 -14.92
CA ASP A 423 -17.97 -14.49 -16.14
C ASP A 423 -18.15 -16.01 -16.04
N ARG A 424 -19.16 -16.52 -16.73
CA ARG A 424 -19.50 -17.96 -16.77
C ARG A 424 -18.96 -18.66 -18.02
N CYS A 425 -18.12 -17.97 -18.78
CA CYS A 425 -17.52 -18.53 -19.99
C CYS A 425 -16.40 -19.52 -19.62
N LYS A 426 -16.01 -20.38 -20.57
CA LYS A 426 -15.16 -21.56 -20.32
C LYS A 426 -13.77 -21.48 -20.99
N ALA A 427 -13.38 -20.32 -21.50
CA ALA A 427 -12.02 -20.11 -22.01
C ALA A 427 -11.02 -19.99 -20.85
N PHE A 428 -9.77 -20.37 -21.10
CA PHE A 428 -8.71 -20.39 -20.10
C PHE A 428 -7.60 -19.39 -20.47
N PHE A 429 -7.42 -18.36 -19.64
CA PHE A 429 -6.40 -17.34 -19.80
C PHE A 429 -5.43 -17.38 -18.60
N PRO A 430 -4.41 -18.25 -18.62
CA PRO A 430 -3.50 -18.43 -17.48
C PRO A 430 -2.72 -17.15 -17.15
N GLU A 431 -2.40 -16.35 -18.16
CA GLU A 431 -1.76 -15.05 -17.99
C GLU A 431 -2.69 -14.03 -17.31
N GLY A 432 -4.01 -14.17 -17.42
CA GLY A 432 -4.99 -13.13 -17.08
C GLY A 432 -5.33 -12.24 -18.28
N PHE A 433 -6.47 -11.57 -18.20
CA PHE A 433 -7.05 -10.76 -19.28
C PHE A 433 -6.91 -9.26 -19.00
N GLU A 434 -6.44 -8.49 -19.98
CA GLU A 434 -6.20 -7.04 -19.81
C GLU A 434 -7.42 -6.18 -20.18
N ILE A 435 -7.69 -5.16 -19.37
CA ILE A 435 -8.74 -4.16 -19.61
C ILE A 435 -8.16 -2.78 -19.33
N SER A 436 -8.18 -1.90 -20.33
CA SER A 436 -7.58 -0.58 -20.28
C SER A 436 -8.61 0.53 -20.22
N TYR A 437 -8.44 1.53 -19.34
CA TYR A 437 -9.31 2.68 -19.15
C TYR A 437 -8.57 3.99 -19.43
N ASP A 438 -9.20 4.93 -20.14
CA ASP A 438 -8.70 6.31 -20.25
C ASP A 438 -9.08 7.11 -18.99
N LEU A 439 -8.08 7.64 -18.29
CA LEU A 439 -8.26 8.32 -17.00
C LEU A 439 -9.15 9.56 -17.10
N GLU A 440 -9.07 10.31 -18.21
CA GLU A 440 -9.81 11.56 -18.38
C GLU A 440 -11.14 11.30 -19.11
N LYS A 441 -11.12 10.54 -20.20
CA LYS A 441 -12.29 10.35 -21.07
C LYS A 441 -13.28 9.30 -20.57
N GLU A 442 -12.80 8.24 -19.92
CA GLU A 442 -13.66 7.15 -19.46
C GLU A 442 -13.91 7.21 -17.96
N LEU A 443 -12.90 7.60 -17.16
CA LEU A 443 -13.03 7.69 -15.70
C LEU A 443 -13.35 9.11 -15.19
N ASN A 444 -13.39 10.12 -16.06
CA ASN A 444 -13.68 11.52 -15.72
C ASN A 444 -12.77 12.09 -14.61
N LEU A 445 -11.51 11.66 -14.52
CA LEU A 445 -10.57 12.16 -13.53
C LEU A 445 -9.95 13.48 -13.98
N LYS A 446 -9.77 14.40 -13.03
CA LYS A 446 -9.11 15.70 -13.28
C LYS A 446 -7.60 15.56 -13.19
N LEU A 447 -6.91 15.93 -14.26
CA LEU A 447 -5.44 15.93 -14.33
C LEU A 447 -4.87 17.29 -13.87
N PRO A 448 -3.67 17.32 -13.26
CA PRO A 448 -2.82 16.18 -12.93
C PRO A 448 -3.34 15.41 -11.71
N VAL A 449 -3.17 14.07 -11.72
CA VAL A 449 -3.89 13.16 -10.83
C VAL A 449 -2.96 12.20 -10.08
N ILE A 450 -3.31 11.90 -8.83
CA ILE A 450 -2.79 10.82 -8.02
C ILE A 450 -3.86 9.74 -7.94
N ILE A 451 -3.49 8.49 -8.22
CA ILE A 451 -4.41 7.35 -8.21
C ILE A 451 -3.98 6.36 -7.14
N SER A 452 -4.89 6.07 -6.21
CA SER A 452 -4.77 4.94 -5.27
C SER A 452 -5.65 3.79 -5.74
N ILE A 453 -5.19 2.54 -5.71
CA ILE A 453 -6.03 1.38 -6.03
C ILE A 453 -6.42 0.67 -4.75
N GLU A 454 -7.72 0.48 -4.57
CA GLU A 454 -8.27 -0.14 -3.35
C GLU A 454 -8.53 -1.65 -3.54
N ASN A 455 -8.39 -2.16 -4.76
CA ASN A 455 -8.50 -3.59 -5.03
C ASN A 455 -7.28 -4.36 -4.54
N PRO A 456 -7.47 -5.54 -3.91
CA PRO A 456 -6.36 -6.47 -3.76
C PRO A 456 -5.89 -6.94 -5.14
N ILE A 457 -4.57 -7.04 -5.30
CA ILE A 457 -3.93 -7.52 -6.51
C ILE A 457 -3.25 -8.85 -6.17
N MET A 458 -3.74 -9.94 -6.74
CA MET A 458 -3.09 -11.24 -6.77
C MET A 458 -1.90 -11.18 -7.72
N PRO A 459 -0.67 -11.41 -7.25
CA PRO A 459 0.48 -11.47 -8.13
C PRO A 459 0.35 -12.71 -9.03
N VAL A 460 0.24 -12.51 -10.35
CA VAL A 460 0.43 -13.59 -11.33
C VAL A 460 1.81 -13.46 -11.92
N THR A 461 2.73 -14.27 -11.41
CA THR A 461 3.90 -14.76 -12.14
C THR A 461 4.11 -16.20 -11.71
N LEU A 462 3.78 -17.15 -12.60
CA LEU A 462 4.42 -18.45 -12.52
C LEU A 462 5.94 -18.20 -12.60
N ASN A 463 6.62 -18.64 -11.54
CA ASN A 463 8.06 -18.70 -11.30
C ASN A 463 8.82 -17.47 -10.81
N GLN A 464 8.19 -16.33 -10.54
CA GLN A 464 8.90 -15.27 -9.81
C GLN A 464 8.04 -14.72 -8.69
N ALA A 465 8.50 -15.03 -7.48
CA ALA A 465 8.06 -14.40 -6.26
C ALA A 465 8.52 -12.93 -6.27
N PHE A 466 7.53 -12.03 -6.23
CA PHE A 466 7.51 -10.85 -5.36
C PHE A 466 7.88 -9.42 -5.84
N TYR A 467 6.87 -8.56 -5.61
CA TYR A 467 6.69 -7.14 -5.22
C TYR A 467 7.59 -5.98 -5.65
N ASP A 468 6.91 -4.83 -5.81
CA ASP A 468 7.19 -3.67 -4.95
C ASP A 468 5.90 -3.29 -4.18
N ILE A 469 5.89 -3.46 -2.86
CA ILE A 469 4.96 -2.83 -1.91
C ILE A 469 5.83 -1.84 -1.13
N ARG A 470 5.52 -0.55 -1.28
CA ARG A 470 5.84 0.48 -0.28
C ARG A 470 4.54 1.16 0.13
N PRO A 471 4.40 1.59 1.39
CA PRO A 471 3.50 2.69 1.69
C PRO A 471 4.01 3.92 0.92
N VAL A 472 3.13 4.57 0.17
CA VAL A 472 3.44 5.88 -0.41
C VAL A 472 3.29 6.93 0.69
N GLN A 473 4.33 7.08 1.51
CA GLN A 473 4.87 8.41 1.75
C GLN A 473 6.14 8.54 0.89
N GLY A 474 6.05 9.37 -0.14
CA GLY A 474 7.13 9.63 -1.07
C GLY A 474 6.60 9.85 -2.48
N GLU A 475 6.56 11.11 -2.89
CA GLU A 475 6.33 11.56 -4.25
C GLU A 475 7.06 10.68 -5.29
N VAL A 476 6.35 10.13 -6.27
CA VAL A 476 6.92 9.95 -7.61
C VAL A 476 6.59 11.23 -8.37
N LYS A 477 7.46 12.22 -8.25
CA LYS A 477 7.53 13.27 -9.27
C LYS A 477 8.12 12.60 -10.50
N GLU A 478 7.34 12.50 -11.57
CA GLU A 478 7.94 12.51 -12.90
C GLU A 478 8.73 13.81 -12.99
N LEU A 479 10.05 13.70 -12.90
CA LEU A 479 10.94 14.80 -13.23
C LEU A 479 10.62 15.14 -14.70
N PRO A 480 10.43 16.42 -15.06
CA PRO A 480 10.30 16.80 -16.47
C PRO A 480 11.38 16.06 -17.28
N GLU A 481 11.07 15.54 -18.47
CA GLU A 481 12.03 14.73 -19.26
C GLU A 481 13.44 15.34 -19.32
N GLU A 482 13.51 16.67 -19.33
CA GLU A 482 14.72 17.47 -19.22
C GLU A 482 15.55 17.18 -17.93
N LEU A 483 14.90 17.17 -16.77
CA LEU A 483 15.52 16.95 -15.47
C LEU A 483 15.89 15.48 -15.25
N GLU A 484 15.11 14.55 -15.78
CA GLU A 484 15.48 13.12 -15.79
C GLU A 484 16.75 12.89 -16.63
N LEU A 485 16.83 13.52 -17.81
CA LEU A 485 18.02 13.49 -18.65
C LEU A 485 19.23 14.11 -17.94
N LYS A 486 19.06 15.25 -17.27
CA LYS A 486 20.12 15.90 -16.46
C LYS A 486 20.64 14.99 -15.34
N GLU A 487 19.74 14.31 -14.63
CA GLU A 487 20.13 13.35 -13.57
C GLU A 487 20.93 12.17 -14.15
N LYS A 488 20.46 11.60 -15.27
CA LYS A 488 21.15 10.51 -15.99
C LYS A 488 22.55 10.94 -16.46
N LEU A 489 22.68 12.13 -17.02
CA LEU A 489 23.95 12.69 -17.49
C LEU A 489 24.90 13.00 -16.33
N LEU A 490 24.41 13.54 -15.21
CA LEU A 490 25.22 13.76 -14.01
C LEU A 490 25.76 12.45 -13.45
N LYS A 491 24.93 11.40 -13.33
CA LYS A 491 25.35 10.07 -12.90
C LYS A 491 26.39 9.46 -13.84
N ALA A 492 26.18 9.56 -15.15
CA ALA A 492 27.14 9.09 -16.15
C ALA A 492 28.49 9.84 -16.07
N THR A 493 28.45 11.16 -15.86
CA THR A 493 29.65 12.00 -15.68
C THR A 493 30.42 11.58 -14.42
N ILE A 494 29.73 11.38 -13.30
CA ILE A 494 30.34 10.89 -12.05
C ILE A 494 30.99 9.53 -12.27
N LYS A 495 30.33 8.62 -13.00
CA LYS A 495 30.88 7.30 -13.30
C LYS A 495 32.11 7.36 -14.21
N ALA A 496 32.12 8.25 -15.20
CA ALA A 496 33.29 8.51 -16.04
C ALA A 496 34.48 9.00 -15.21
N VAL A 497 34.28 9.96 -14.32
CA VAL A 497 35.33 10.49 -13.43
C VAL A 497 35.87 9.39 -12.51
N LYS A 498 34.99 8.58 -11.89
CA LYS A 498 35.41 7.43 -11.06
C LYS A 498 36.24 6.42 -11.86
N ALA A 499 35.82 6.09 -13.08
CA ALA A 499 36.57 5.17 -13.94
C ALA A 499 37.97 5.71 -14.30
N GLU A 500 38.09 7.02 -14.52
CA GLU A 500 39.39 7.64 -14.79
C GLU A 500 40.28 7.73 -13.54
N ILE A 501 39.72 7.99 -12.36
CA ILE A 501 40.46 7.93 -11.10
C ILE A 501 41.10 6.55 -10.93
N GLU A 502 40.31 5.48 -11.09
CA GLU A 502 40.83 4.12 -10.99
C GLU A 502 41.89 3.83 -12.06
N ARG A 503 41.68 4.33 -13.29
CA ARG A 503 42.66 4.18 -14.39
C ARG A 503 44.00 4.85 -14.07
N TYR A 504 44.00 6.05 -13.50
CA TYR A 504 45.24 6.76 -13.14
C TYR A 504 45.90 6.18 -11.88
N LYS A 505 45.10 5.65 -10.93
CA LYS A 505 45.60 4.89 -9.78
C LYS A 505 46.28 3.58 -10.20
N SER A 506 45.75 2.91 -11.23
CA SER A 506 46.30 1.64 -11.73
C SER A 506 47.50 1.79 -12.68
N ARG A 507 47.92 3.01 -13.04
CA ARG A 507 49.13 3.22 -13.86
C ARG A 507 50.38 2.87 -13.06
N VAL A 508 51.47 2.56 -13.77
CA VAL A 508 52.77 2.27 -13.16
C VAL A 508 53.82 3.21 -13.77
N PRO A 509 54.32 4.23 -13.01
CA PRO A 509 53.83 4.64 -11.68
C PRO A 509 52.45 5.32 -11.73
N PRO A 510 51.69 5.37 -10.61
CA PRO A 510 50.41 6.08 -10.54
C PRO A 510 50.56 7.59 -10.79
N ASP A 511 49.59 8.20 -11.46
CA ASP A 511 49.57 9.64 -11.74
C ASP A 511 48.75 10.38 -10.67
N LEU A 512 49.38 10.61 -9.51
CA LEU A 512 48.69 11.12 -8.30
C LEU A 512 48.17 12.55 -8.45
N ASP A 513 48.81 13.39 -9.25
CA ASP A 513 48.37 14.77 -9.49
C ASP A 513 47.03 14.79 -10.24
N LYS A 514 46.88 13.92 -11.26
CA LYS A 514 45.61 13.77 -11.96
C LYS A 514 44.54 13.10 -11.12
N VAL A 515 44.92 12.16 -10.26
CA VAL A 515 43.99 11.56 -9.28
C VAL A 515 43.44 12.64 -8.36
N ALA A 516 44.29 13.49 -7.78
CA ALA A 516 43.86 14.57 -6.90
C ALA A 516 42.95 15.58 -7.61
N TRP A 517 43.28 15.94 -8.87
CA TRP A 517 42.44 16.81 -9.68
C TRP A 517 41.06 16.19 -9.96
N LEU A 518 41.00 14.92 -10.37
CA LEU A 518 39.74 14.20 -10.63
C LEU A 518 38.93 13.96 -9.36
N GLU A 519 39.57 13.74 -8.21
CA GLU A 519 38.88 13.63 -6.91
C GLU A 519 38.24 14.96 -6.52
N GLY A 520 38.89 16.10 -6.79
CA GLY A 520 38.29 17.43 -6.66
C GLY A 520 37.07 17.61 -7.57
N GLU A 521 37.18 17.16 -8.82
CA GLU A 521 36.07 17.22 -9.79
C GLU A 521 34.91 16.29 -9.41
N LEU A 522 35.21 15.11 -8.87
CA LEU A 522 34.23 14.16 -8.35
C LEU A 522 33.44 14.78 -7.18
N GLU A 523 34.10 15.45 -6.25
CA GLU A 523 33.44 16.14 -5.14
C GLU A 523 32.60 17.33 -5.64
N ARG A 524 33.08 18.08 -6.65
CA ARG A 524 32.28 19.13 -7.31
C ARG A 524 30.99 18.56 -7.90
N LEU A 525 31.07 17.43 -8.60
CA LEU A 525 29.92 16.77 -9.23
C LEU A 525 28.96 16.14 -8.22
N LYS A 526 29.46 15.53 -7.13
CA LYS A 526 28.60 14.98 -6.07
C LYS A 526 27.78 16.04 -5.34
N ARG A 527 28.28 17.28 -5.27
CA ARG A 527 27.59 18.43 -4.67
C ARG A 527 26.66 19.15 -5.64
N MET A 528 26.74 18.84 -6.94
CA MET A 528 25.88 19.42 -7.97
C MET A 528 24.49 18.80 -7.89
N ARG A 529 23.45 19.64 -7.88
CA ARG A 529 22.08 19.16 -7.99
C ARG A 529 21.75 18.87 -9.46
N PRO A 530 20.91 17.87 -9.77
CA PRO A 530 20.56 17.54 -11.16
C PRO A 530 20.05 18.74 -11.98
N GLU A 531 19.29 19.65 -11.37
CA GLU A 531 18.74 20.83 -12.04
C GLU A 531 19.81 21.77 -12.61
N ASP A 532 20.97 21.80 -11.95
CA ASP A 532 22.11 22.64 -12.29
C ASP A 532 23.01 22.02 -13.38
N TYR A 533 22.75 20.77 -13.80
CA TYR A 533 23.49 20.12 -14.88
C TYR A 533 23.07 20.72 -16.23
N PRO A 534 23.98 21.33 -17.01
CA PRO A 534 23.60 21.98 -18.26
C PRO A 534 23.36 20.97 -19.38
N LEU A 535 22.28 21.15 -20.11
CA LEU A 535 21.97 20.36 -21.30
C LEU A 535 22.74 20.85 -22.55
N PRO A 536 22.92 19.98 -23.55
CA PRO A 536 23.61 20.36 -24.79
C PRO A 536 22.94 21.56 -25.46
N PRO A 537 23.72 22.56 -25.92
CA PRO A 537 23.21 23.66 -26.71
C PRO A 537 22.76 23.19 -28.10
N ILE A 538 21.81 23.90 -28.72
CA ILE A 538 21.29 23.59 -30.07
C ILE A 538 22.41 23.63 -31.14
N LYS A 539 23.47 24.44 -30.92
CA LYS A 539 24.64 24.50 -31.80
C LYS A 539 25.82 23.77 -31.17
N HIS A 540 26.44 22.88 -31.95
CA HIS A 540 27.58 22.07 -31.52
C HIS A 540 28.79 22.95 -31.11
N PRO A 541 29.25 22.91 -29.84
CA PRO A 541 30.26 23.84 -29.32
C PRO A 541 31.72 23.50 -29.72
N GLY A 542 31.91 22.53 -30.62
CA GLY A 542 33.20 21.93 -30.92
C GLY A 542 33.70 20.99 -29.82
N TYR A 543 34.75 20.21 -30.09
CA TYR A 543 35.31 19.28 -29.09
C TYR A 543 36.39 19.98 -28.27
N PRO A 544 36.33 19.94 -26.93
CA PRO A 544 37.39 20.49 -26.10
C PRO A 544 38.67 19.73 -26.34
N LEU A 545 39.81 20.41 -26.49
CA LEU A 545 41.11 19.78 -26.77
C LEU A 545 41.70 19.08 -25.53
N ASN A 546 41.42 19.60 -24.33
CA ASN A 546 41.96 19.08 -23.08
C ASN A 546 41.12 17.92 -22.52
N PRO A 547 41.75 16.87 -21.95
CA PRO A 547 41.04 15.83 -21.21
C PRO A 547 40.28 16.39 -20.01
N GLY A 548 39.11 15.82 -19.70
CA GLY A 548 38.30 16.24 -18.58
C GLY A 548 36.79 16.10 -18.81
N VAL A 549 36.02 16.54 -17.80
CA VAL A 549 34.56 16.58 -17.85
C VAL A 549 34.10 17.52 -18.96
N ILE A 550 33.14 17.05 -19.77
CA ILE A 550 32.49 17.84 -20.83
C ILE A 550 31.10 18.23 -20.34
N MET A 551 30.94 19.51 -20.03
CA MET A 551 29.71 20.06 -19.45
C MET A 551 29.47 21.46 -20.03
N PRO A 552 28.41 21.69 -20.84
CA PRO A 552 27.38 20.72 -21.24
C PRO A 552 27.93 19.60 -22.14
N PRO A 553 27.31 18.40 -22.12
CA PRO A 553 27.76 17.28 -22.93
C PRO A 553 27.53 17.52 -24.42
N ILE A 554 28.33 16.88 -25.25
CA ILE A 554 28.20 16.93 -26.71
C ILE A 554 27.31 15.78 -27.17
N VAL A 555 26.31 16.06 -28.01
CA VAL A 555 25.42 15.02 -28.57
C VAL A 555 25.91 14.60 -29.94
N GLU A 556 26.01 13.30 -30.14
CA GLU A 556 26.33 12.69 -31.44
C GLU A 556 25.40 11.52 -31.77
N GLU A 557 25.31 11.24 -33.06
CA GLU A 557 24.81 9.97 -33.54
C GLU A 557 25.95 9.16 -34.14
N ILE A 558 26.19 7.98 -33.60
CA ILE A 558 27.24 7.06 -34.02
C ILE A 558 26.63 5.79 -34.61
N GLU A 559 27.35 5.17 -35.54
CA GLU A 559 26.94 3.90 -36.15
C GLU A 559 27.71 2.73 -35.51
N ILE A 560 26.98 1.74 -34.97
CA ILE A 560 27.52 0.67 -34.14
C ILE A 560 27.25 -0.72 -34.74
N GLU A 561 28.23 -1.62 -34.61
CA GLU A 561 28.17 -3.00 -35.12
C GLU A 561 27.59 -4.00 -34.11
N ALA A 562 27.53 -3.62 -32.84
CA ALA A 562 27.00 -4.45 -31.77
C ALA A 562 26.34 -3.56 -30.71
N LEU A 563 25.34 -4.12 -30.02
CA LEU A 563 24.70 -3.43 -28.92
C LEU A 563 25.73 -3.15 -27.81
N PRO A 564 25.81 -1.90 -27.30
CA PRO A 564 26.81 -1.52 -26.31
C PRO A 564 26.47 -2.14 -24.95
N ARG A 565 27.50 -2.37 -24.15
CA ARG A 565 27.39 -2.76 -22.75
C ARG A 565 28.06 -1.72 -21.88
N GLU A 566 27.47 -1.44 -20.73
CA GLU A 566 28.00 -0.48 -19.79
C GLU A 566 29.36 -0.95 -19.24
N GLY A 567 30.36 -0.08 -19.28
CA GLY A 567 31.75 -0.37 -18.93
C GLY A 567 32.62 -0.81 -20.12
N GLU A 568 32.04 -1.06 -21.30
CA GLU A 568 32.77 -1.56 -22.47
C GLU A 568 33.01 -0.48 -23.54
N LEU A 569 33.99 -0.74 -24.43
CA LEU A 569 34.23 0.06 -25.63
C LEU A 569 33.15 -0.24 -26.67
N ILE A 570 32.48 0.80 -27.17
CA ILE A 570 31.45 0.71 -28.21
C ILE A 570 32.12 0.36 -29.55
N ARG A 571 31.60 -0.67 -30.23
CA ARG A 571 32.10 -1.14 -31.54
C ARG A 571 31.44 -0.36 -32.67
N LEU A 572 32.21 0.47 -33.37
CA LEU A 572 31.75 1.29 -34.50
C LEU A 572 31.85 0.55 -35.84
N THR A 573 30.99 0.87 -36.81
CA THR A 573 31.02 0.26 -38.16
C THR A 573 32.18 0.69 -39.04
N LYS A 574 32.72 1.89 -38.81
CA LYS A 574 33.91 2.39 -39.49
C LYS A 574 34.99 2.60 -38.46
N VAL A 575 35.75 1.55 -38.17
CA VAL A 575 36.89 1.64 -37.25
C VAL A 575 38.07 2.29 -37.97
N SER A 576 38.40 3.53 -37.61
CA SER A 576 39.71 4.08 -37.93
C SER A 576 40.71 3.60 -36.86
N LYS A 577 41.96 3.28 -37.24
CA LYS A 577 43.04 3.02 -36.27
C LYS A 577 43.36 4.22 -35.38
N SER A 578 42.73 5.38 -35.64
CA SER A 578 42.99 6.68 -35.04
C SER A 578 41.74 7.28 -34.37
N GLY A 579 40.75 6.47 -34.00
CA GLY A 579 39.53 6.91 -33.31
C GLY A 579 38.47 7.57 -34.22
N PRO A 580 37.41 8.16 -33.66
CA PRO A 580 37.13 8.31 -32.23
C PRO A 580 36.80 6.99 -31.51
N PHE A 581 37.16 6.88 -30.23
CA PHE A 581 36.79 5.77 -29.35
C PHE A 581 35.74 6.22 -28.32
N TYR A 582 34.75 5.36 -28.04
CA TYR A 582 33.65 5.66 -27.12
C TYR A 582 33.46 4.54 -26.10
N HIS A 583 33.54 4.88 -24.81
CA HIS A 583 33.30 3.97 -23.70
C HIS A 583 31.93 4.24 -23.09
N ALA A 584 31.06 3.24 -23.06
CA ALA A 584 29.71 3.41 -22.51
C ALA A 584 29.77 3.44 -20.98
N VAL A 585 29.58 4.60 -20.35
CA VAL A 585 29.52 4.73 -18.88
C VAL A 585 28.10 4.71 -18.34
N GLY A 586 27.10 4.72 -19.23
CA GLY A 586 25.70 4.47 -18.90
C GLY A 586 24.89 4.27 -20.16
N ILE A 587 23.81 3.48 -20.05
CA ILE A 587 22.86 3.22 -21.14
C ILE A 587 21.46 3.43 -20.58
N ALA A 588 20.61 4.18 -21.29
CA ALA A 588 19.22 4.36 -20.88
C ALA A 588 18.47 3.02 -20.87
N LYS A 589 17.62 2.78 -19.86
CA LYS A 589 16.88 1.51 -19.73
C LYS A 589 16.00 1.25 -20.96
N ASP A 590 15.49 2.32 -21.54
CA ASP A 590 14.64 2.39 -22.71
C ASP A 590 15.41 2.60 -24.02
N ALA A 591 16.75 2.64 -23.99
CA ALA A 591 17.57 2.87 -25.18
C ALA A 591 17.28 1.85 -26.30
N PHE A 592 16.84 0.65 -25.96
CA PHE A 592 16.59 -0.45 -26.90
C PHE A 592 15.14 -0.49 -27.42
N LEU A 593 14.22 0.36 -26.91
CA LEU A 593 12.79 0.27 -27.25
C LEU A 593 12.49 0.48 -28.74
N LYS A 594 13.36 1.20 -29.47
CA LYS A 594 13.20 1.43 -30.91
C LYS A 594 13.69 0.25 -31.77
N LEU A 595 14.26 -0.78 -31.16
CA LEU A 595 14.69 -1.99 -31.85
C LEU A 595 13.56 -3.02 -31.87
N LYS A 596 13.28 -3.57 -33.05
CA LYS A 596 12.33 -4.69 -33.20
C LYS A 596 13.04 -6.02 -32.91
N PRO A 597 12.34 -7.05 -32.38
CA PRO A 597 12.89 -8.39 -32.29
C PRO A 597 13.46 -8.85 -33.64
N GLY A 598 14.72 -9.29 -33.67
CA GLY A 598 15.42 -9.69 -34.89
C GLY A 598 16.13 -8.56 -35.66
N SER A 599 16.15 -7.33 -35.15
CA SER A 599 16.95 -6.23 -35.74
C SER A 599 18.43 -6.62 -35.78
N LYS A 600 19.06 -6.46 -36.94
CA LYS A 600 20.48 -6.80 -37.17
C LYS A 600 21.33 -5.53 -37.26
N PRO A 601 22.60 -5.57 -36.81
CA PRO A 601 23.52 -4.47 -37.04
C PRO A 601 23.75 -4.24 -38.54
N PRO A 602 24.13 -3.02 -38.96
CA PRO A 602 24.52 -1.90 -38.09
C PRO A 602 23.33 -1.13 -37.48
N PHE A 603 23.49 -0.64 -36.25
CA PHE A 603 22.53 0.23 -35.56
C PHE A 603 23.04 1.66 -35.53
N ARG A 604 22.14 2.62 -35.27
CA ARG A 604 22.51 4.00 -34.93
C ARG A 604 22.22 4.22 -33.45
N ALA A 605 23.14 4.88 -32.76
CA ALA A 605 23.03 5.20 -31.35
C ALA A 605 23.22 6.70 -31.13
N LYS A 606 22.32 7.30 -30.36
CA LYS A 606 22.43 8.69 -29.91
C LYS A 606 23.16 8.73 -28.57
N VAL A 607 24.35 9.34 -28.57
CA VAL A 607 25.26 9.36 -27.43
C VAL A 607 25.51 10.78 -26.93
N TYR A 608 25.65 10.91 -25.62
CA TYR A 608 26.05 12.14 -24.95
C TYR A 608 27.48 11.97 -24.43
N ILE A 609 28.41 12.72 -24.97
CA ILE A 609 29.80 12.74 -24.57
C ILE A 609 29.94 13.57 -23.31
N VAL A 610 30.29 12.91 -22.21
CA VAL A 610 30.35 13.52 -20.87
C VAL A 610 31.79 13.71 -20.37
N PHE A 611 32.78 13.07 -21.00
CA PHE A 611 34.17 13.18 -20.59
C PHE A 611 35.12 12.89 -21.77
N ARG A 612 36.14 13.73 -21.95
CA ARG A 612 37.27 13.48 -22.87
C ARG A 612 38.41 12.81 -22.12
N ARG A 613 38.79 11.62 -22.56
CA ARG A 613 39.87 10.84 -21.97
C ARG A 613 41.22 11.32 -22.50
N GLU A 614 42.24 11.17 -21.66
CA GLU A 614 43.62 11.30 -22.12
C GLU A 614 44.03 9.99 -22.80
N TYR A 615 44.34 10.09 -24.09
CA TYR A 615 44.74 8.98 -24.94
C TYR A 615 45.96 9.37 -25.78
N PHE A 616 46.59 8.38 -26.42
CA PHE A 616 47.83 8.58 -27.17
C PHE A 616 47.63 9.53 -28.37
N ALA A 617 48.50 10.53 -28.50
CA ALA A 617 48.36 11.65 -29.44
C ALA A 617 47.03 12.42 -29.25
N LEU A 618 46.71 13.37 -30.13
CA LEU A 618 45.42 14.09 -30.08
C LEU A 618 44.24 13.23 -30.60
N ILE A 619 44.34 11.89 -30.48
CA ILE A 619 43.31 10.95 -30.90
C ILE A 619 42.09 11.09 -30.00
N PRO A 620 40.88 11.27 -30.57
CA PRO A 620 39.66 11.40 -29.78
C PRO A 620 39.30 10.10 -29.04
N ASP A 621 39.12 10.19 -27.72
CA ASP A 621 38.71 9.09 -26.84
C ASP A 621 37.78 9.63 -25.74
N TYR A 622 36.63 8.99 -25.55
CA TYR A 622 35.50 9.57 -24.83
C TYR A 622 34.79 8.57 -23.92
N HIS A 623 34.26 9.05 -22.80
CA HIS A 623 33.18 8.37 -22.07
C HIS A 623 31.83 8.96 -22.50
N VAL A 624 30.86 8.08 -22.75
CA VAL A 624 29.54 8.47 -23.26
C VAL A 624 28.39 7.83 -22.50
N TYR A 625 27.27 8.55 -22.45
CA TYR A 625 25.97 8.05 -22.08
C TYR A 625 25.15 7.73 -23.33
N VAL A 626 24.70 6.48 -23.48
CA VAL A 626 23.88 6.04 -24.63
C VAL A 626 22.41 6.25 -24.29
N SER A 627 21.74 7.13 -25.03
CA SER A 627 20.35 7.49 -24.76
C SER A 627 19.35 6.67 -25.57
N GLU A 628 19.65 6.42 -26.84
CA GLU A 628 18.73 5.78 -27.78
C GLU A 628 19.52 4.93 -28.76
N ILE A 629 18.97 3.78 -29.14
CA ILE A 629 19.50 2.87 -30.18
C ILE A 629 18.35 2.50 -31.10
N TYR A 630 18.55 2.65 -32.39
CA TYR A 630 17.54 2.39 -33.41
C TYR A 630 18.16 1.69 -34.63
N PRO A 631 17.37 0.92 -35.40
CA PRO A 631 17.89 0.25 -36.59
C PRO A 631 18.34 1.27 -37.62
N LYS A 632 19.42 0.98 -38.35
CA LYS A 632 19.78 1.78 -39.53
C LYS A 632 18.70 1.51 -40.58
N GLU A 633 17.95 2.54 -40.96
CA GLU A 633 17.01 2.42 -42.07
C GLU A 633 17.79 1.96 -43.33
N GLU A 634 17.32 0.88 -43.96
CA GLU A 634 17.74 0.56 -45.32
C GLU A 634 17.23 1.71 -46.19
N ASN A 635 18.13 2.60 -46.59
CA ASN A 635 17.87 3.46 -47.74
C ASN A 635 17.61 2.52 -48.92
N ASN A 636 16.33 2.29 -49.22
CA ASN A 636 15.92 1.64 -50.45
C ASN A 636 16.21 2.64 -51.57
N PRO A 637 17.05 2.31 -52.59
CA PRO A 637 17.21 3.17 -53.77
C PRO A 637 15.90 3.32 -54.55
#